data_AF-A0A7Y4QZJ5-F1
#
_entry.id   AF-A0A7Y4QZJ5-F1
#
_cell.length_a   1.000
_cell.length_b   1.000
_cell.length_c   1.000
_cell.angle_alpha   90.00
_cell.angle_beta   90.00
_cell.angle_gamma   90.00
#
_symmetry.space_group_name_H-M   'P 1'
#
loop_
_entity.id
_entity.type
_entity.pdbx_description
1 polymer ?
#
loop_
_entity_poly.entity_id
_entity_poly.type
_entity_poly.pdbx_seq_one_letter_code
_entity_poly.pdbx_strand_id
1 'polypeptide(L)'
;MQRSLRYSLFLLVFTLIVIESFSQNAIRAQIDKERDEPSSEEKNYEKARGLIRKDSTYYVGYLLEGAYLFERANDELGFKKAIEPLKKALDKIEYDFDPLLRIRTNNYSVYVTNYRYHRDYGLITYFLSRCYQNVEQQDKAMEVLKHIRDRNFQMEIYSDSYNTMAWIFHRNRVYTSKQFPFLKNSVKENVIAANKYLDSALLKIQNDFAVNNGLYDPNVLNRQYLSTYHYKAMIHDYLLDIDSANYYYDMLIQNQAYSSNNYAEFKLAMGEFEEADLFFREAEDRESNPEKTTKEYYYMRGTLATYRGQPQVADSILNNVLQSQGSTPGYGWHCIGLARAQHYEGLTAESQERTNKAARFQELHIGTTWGQEQYNMAVASLNYINQLQFKKEYWFEHDEWYFWLNPVNWYRWVKYTLEIRHHKMVLASLIAENPEREQVIYSIFSPENLMSFDEVWSAIDGFGNEYFIDIYKKRLQTDKRPRVKKYFRYFLGKLYLAEGKETEAIQFFNQVLNDPDSADPYQTMLLARTYEGLAMANSGSEKARYTQLLYNTYPQLVPFTDLKMEFNLQEVSTANEEHLKIVSQLKNTSIYFTSNGKAPQVTISFAARGETLDIRYAVNNGGNMSQQGILTIESTERENAGKLLAYHLFGIHKTKIGEQPRITPAVEKEKSEKTEKTEKPV
;
A
#
# COMPACT_ATOMS: atom_id res chain seq x y z
N MET A 1 -63.53 34.94 -35.23
CA MET A 1 -62.90 35.56 -34.06
C MET A 1 -62.05 34.59 -33.23
N GLN A 2 -62.57 33.43 -32.77
CA GLN A 2 -61.79 32.46 -31.99
C GLN A 2 -60.57 31.84 -32.72
N ARG A 3 -60.62 31.67 -34.05
CA ARG A 3 -59.46 31.16 -34.83
C ARG A 3 -58.32 32.18 -34.91
N SER A 4 -58.60 33.46 -35.18
CA SER A 4 -57.53 34.48 -35.26
C SER A 4 -56.88 34.74 -33.91
N LEU A 5 -57.64 34.69 -32.80
CA LEU A 5 -57.09 34.79 -31.45
C LEU A 5 -56.12 33.64 -31.12
N ARG A 6 -56.43 32.41 -31.57
CA ARG A 6 -55.52 31.25 -31.41
C ARG A 6 -54.25 31.36 -32.24
N TYR A 7 -54.34 31.85 -33.48
CA TYR A 7 -53.15 32.07 -34.31
C TYR A 7 -52.28 33.22 -33.79
N SER A 8 -52.89 34.32 -33.32
CA SER A 8 -52.15 35.42 -32.70
C SER A 8 -51.51 35.01 -31.37
N LEU A 9 -52.19 34.20 -30.55
CA LEU A 9 -51.61 33.64 -29.33
C LEU A 9 -50.47 32.67 -29.63
N PHE A 10 -50.61 31.82 -30.66
CA PHE A 10 -49.54 30.92 -31.10
C PHE A 10 -48.34 31.68 -31.65
N LEU A 11 -48.54 32.72 -32.47
CA LEU A 11 -47.49 33.59 -32.98
C LEU A 11 -46.80 34.38 -31.86
N LEU A 12 -47.54 34.85 -30.85
CA LEU A 12 -46.99 35.54 -29.68
C LEU A 12 -46.15 34.58 -28.83
N VAL A 13 -46.65 33.38 -28.54
CA VAL A 13 -45.91 32.34 -27.82
C VAL A 13 -44.67 31.92 -28.61
N PHE A 14 -44.78 31.75 -29.92
CA PHE A 14 -43.65 31.42 -30.79
C PHE A 14 -42.60 32.53 -30.83
N THR A 15 -43.01 33.80 -30.93
CA THR A 15 -42.08 34.94 -30.89
C THR A 15 -41.42 35.10 -29.52
N LEU A 16 -42.15 34.87 -28.42
CA LEU A 16 -41.57 34.86 -27.07
C LEU A 16 -40.53 33.74 -26.91
N ILE A 17 -40.80 32.53 -27.40
CA ILE A 17 -39.85 31.40 -27.40
C ILE A 17 -38.59 31.73 -28.21
N VAL A 18 -38.75 32.36 -29.37
CA VAL A 18 -37.62 32.76 -30.23
C VAL A 18 -36.78 33.86 -29.56
N ILE A 19 -37.40 34.88 -28.96
CA ILE A 19 -36.70 35.96 -28.25
C ILE A 19 -35.95 35.42 -27.02
N GLU A 20 -36.57 34.54 -26.24
CA GLU A 20 -35.92 33.87 -25.11
C GLU A 20 -34.72 33.05 -25.58
N SER A 21 -34.83 32.31 -26.69
CA SER A 21 -33.73 31.51 -27.26
C SER A 21 -32.55 32.39 -27.72
N PHE A 22 -32.80 33.53 -28.37
CA PHE A 22 -31.74 34.46 -28.77
C PHE A 22 -31.05 35.13 -27.58
N SER A 23 -31.83 35.56 -26.58
CA SER A 23 -31.28 36.16 -25.36
C SER A 23 -30.43 35.16 -24.57
N GLN A 24 -30.87 33.91 -24.45
CA GLN A 24 -30.15 32.85 -23.78
C GLN A 24 -28.83 32.52 -24.49
N ASN A 25 -28.80 32.48 -25.82
CA ASN A 25 -27.58 32.26 -26.60
C ASN A 25 -26.54 33.37 -26.41
N ALA A 26 -26.97 34.63 -26.28
CA ALA A 26 -26.06 35.75 -26.00
C ALA A 26 -25.44 35.64 -24.60
N ILE A 27 -26.22 35.23 -23.59
CA ILE A 27 -25.72 34.99 -22.23
C ILE A 27 -24.71 33.83 -22.21
N ARG A 28 -25.00 32.73 -22.92
CA ARG A 28 -24.09 31.58 -23.01
C ARG A 28 -22.77 31.93 -23.71
N ALA A 29 -22.82 32.74 -24.79
CA ALA A 29 -21.62 33.25 -25.43
C ALA A 29 -20.77 34.15 -24.50
N GLN A 30 -21.43 34.94 -23.64
CA GLN A 30 -20.74 35.71 -22.60
C GLN A 30 -20.10 34.78 -21.55
N ILE A 31 -20.82 33.76 -21.07
CA ILE A 31 -20.28 32.76 -20.13
C ILE A 31 -19.05 32.07 -20.72
N ASP A 32 -19.11 31.67 -21.99
CA ASP A 32 -17.99 31.03 -22.69
C ASP A 32 -16.78 31.96 -22.78
N LYS A 33 -16.97 33.27 -23.00
CA LYS A 33 -15.88 34.24 -22.99
C LYS A 33 -15.28 34.41 -21.59
N GLU A 34 -16.14 34.52 -20.58
CA GLU A 34 -15.72 34.73 -19.19
C GLU A 34 -14.99 33.51 -18.63
N ARG A 35 -15.31 32.29 -19.08
CA ARG A 35 -14.70 31.06 -18.56
C ARG A 35 -13.17 31.08 -18.67
N ASP A 36 -12.64 31.61 -19.77
CA ASP A 36 -11.21 31.61 -20.12
C ASP A 36 -10.46 32.83 -19.53
N GLU A 37 -11.17 33.74 -18.87
CA GLU A 37 -10.55 34.88 -18.19
C GLU A 37 -9.68 34.42 -17.00
N PRO A 38 -8.41 34.85 -16.91
CA PRO A 38 -7.54 34.52 -15.79
C PRO A 38 -8.16 34.92 -14.45
N SER A 39 -8.15 34.00 -13.49
CA SER A 39 -8.70 34.19 -12.15
C SER A 39 -7.71 33.59 -11.15
N SER A 40 -7.58 34.24 -9.98
CA SER A 40 -6.83 33.63 -8.88
C SER A 40 -7.56 32.39 -8.38
N GLU A 41 -6.81 31.43 -7.84
CA GLU A 41 -7.38 30.16 -7.37
C GLU A 41 -8.52 30.38 -6.36
N GLU A 42 -8.36 31.34 -5.45
CA GLU A 42 -9.38 31.73 -4.45
C GLU A 42 -10.69 32.25 -5.08
N LYS A 43 -10.63 32.89 -6.25
CA LYS A 43 -11.80 33.47 -6.93
C LYS A 43 -12.48 32.51 -7.90
N ASN A 44 -11.88 31.35 -8.19
CA ASN A 44 -12.43 30.37 -9.13
C ASN A 44 -13.80 29.84 -8.69
N TYR A 45 -14.01 29.63 -7.38
CA TYR A 45 -15.30 29.19 -6.85
C TYR A 45 -16.37 30.29 -7.01
N GLU A 46 -16.06 31.53 -6.63
CA GLU A 46 -16.98 32.67 -6.77
C GLU A 46 -17.35 32.94 -8.22
N LYS A 47 -16.37 32.82 -9.13
CA LYS A 47 -16.55 32.89 -10.57
C LYS A 47 -17.54 31.82 -11.03
N ALA A 48 -17.31 30.55 -10.68
CA ALA A 48 -18.21 29.45 -11.03
C ALA A 48 -19.65 29.72 -10.55
N ARG A 49 -19.83 30.13 -9.28
CA ARG A 49 -21.14 30.51 -8.73
C ARG A 49 -21.75 31.72 -9.45
N GLY A 50 -20.94 32.67 -9.89
CA GLY A 50 -21.35 33.81 -10.71
C GLY A 50 -21.91 33.38 -12.06
N LEU A 51 -21.26 32.44 -12.74
CA LEU A 51 -21.73 31.88 -14.01
C LEU A 51 -23.04 31.10 -13.83
N ILE A 52 -23.17 30.30 -12.75
CA ILE A 52 -24.42 29.60 -12.43
C ILE A 52 -25.58 30.60 -12.18
N ARG A 53 -25.30 31.74 -11.53
CA ARG A 53 -26.31 32.79 -11.35
C ARG A 53 -26.71 33.47 -12.66
N LYS A 54 -25.79 33.58 -13.62
CA LYS A 54 -26.06 34.15 -14.96
C LYS A 54 -26.93 33.22 -15.80
N ASP A 55 -26.60 31.93 -15.84
CA ASP A 55 -27.44 30.92 -16.47
C ASP A 55 -27.29 29.57 -15.75
N SER A 56 -28.28 29.22 -14.93
CA SER A 56 -28.32 27.95 -14.20
C SER A 56 -28.70 26.75 -15.09
N THR A 57 -29.11 26.98 -16.34
CA THR A 57 -29.43 25.94 -17.31
C THR A 57 -28.20 25.44 -18.05
N TYR A 58 -27.15 26.26 -18.15
CA TYR A 58 -25.92 25.96 -18.88
C TYR A 58 -24.89 25.18 -18.06
N TYR A 59 -24.10 24.31 -18.70
CA TYR A 59 -23.23 23.35 -18.00
C TYR A 59 -21.94 23.97 -17.42
N VAL A 60 -21.42 25.04 -18.04
CA VAL A 60 -20.06 25.56 -17.78
C VAL A 60 -19.85 25.98 -16.32
N GLY A 61 -20.83 26.68 -15.72
CA GLY A 61 -20.72 27.09 -14.31
C GLY A 61 -20.58 25.91 -13.35
N TYR A 62 -21.32 24.84 -13.60
CA TYR A 62 -21.26 23.62 -12.79
C TYR A 62 -19.98 22.81 -13.03
N LEU A 63 -19.47 22.77 -14.26
CA LEU A 63 -18.16 22.17 -14.56
C LEU A 63 -17.05 22.85 -13.73
N LEU A 64 -16.99 24.17 -13.75
CA LEU A 64 -15.96 24.91 -13.01
C LEU A 64 -16.12 24.76 -11.48
N GLU A 65 -17.35 24.76 -10.97
CA GLU A 65 -17.62 24.51 -9.54
C GLU A 65 -17.14 23.11 -9.12
N GLY A 66 -17.47 22.10 -9.93
CA GLY A 66 -17.09 20.71 -9.70
C GLY A 66 -15.58 20.47 -9.77
N ALA A 67 -14.91 21.02 -10.79
CA ALA A 67 -13.46 20.93 -10.94
C ALA A 67 -12.72 21.57 -9.75
N TYR A 68 -13.14 22.77 -9.35
CA TYR A 68 -12.58 23.45 -8.18
C TYR A 68 -12.67 22.62 -6.90
N LEU A 69 -13.84 22.00 -6.66
CA LEU A 69 -14.06 21.16 -5.48
C LEU A 69 -13.26 19.86 -5.55
N PHE A 70 -13.12 19.27 -6.74
CA PHE A 70 -12.33 18.05 -6.95
C PHE A 70 -10.85 18.29 -6.61
N GLU A 71 -10.23 19.34 -7.15
CA GLU A 71 -8.81 19.66 -6.93
C GLU A 71 -8.47 19.88 -5.44
N ARG A 72 -9.46 20.32 -4.66
CA ARG A 72 -9.33 20.60 -3.22
C ARG A 72 -9.73 19.45 -2.32
N ALA A 73 -10.34 18.39 -2.86
CA ALA A 73 -10.76 17.24 -2.07
C ALA A 73 -9.52 16.53 -1.46
N ASN A 74 -9.65 16.12 -0.20
CA ASN A 74 -8.67 15.32 0.54
C ASN A 74 -9.31 14.08 1.19
N ASP A 75 -10.63 14.05 1.25
CA ASP A 75 -11.43 13.07 1.98
C ASP A 75 -12.72 12.75 1.20
N GLU A 76 -13.46 11.76 1.69
CA GLU A 76 -14.69 11.30 1.07
C GLU A 76 -15.73 12.43 0.95
N LEU A 77 -15.80 13.32 1.95
CA LEU A 77 -16.72 14.45 1.97
C LEU A 77 -16.42 15.46 0.85
N GLY A 78 -15.15 15.78 0.62
CA GLY A 78 -14.71 16.66 -0.45
C GLY A 78 -15.12 16.13 -1.83
N PHE A 79 -14.84 14.85 -2.10
CA PHE A 79 -15.27 14.22 -3.35
C PHE A 79 -16.78 14.17 -3.49
N LYS A 80 -17.54 13.86 -2.42
CA LYS A 80 -19.01 13.92 -2.43
C LYS A 80 -19.55 15.30 -2.78
N LYS A 81 -18.92 16.37 -2.31
CA LYS A 81 -19.31 17.75 -2.67
C LYS A 81 -19.07 18.07 -4.15
N ALA A 82 -18.02 17.52 -4.74
CA ALA A 82 -17.73 17.71 -6.16
C ALA A 82 -18.70 16.94 -7.08
N ILE A 83 -19.23 15.79 -6.65
CA ILE A 83 -20.14 14.95 -7.45
C ILE A 83 -21.39 15.70 -7.92
N GLU A 84 -22.05 16.44 -7.04
CA GLU A 84 -23.33 17.07 -7.35
C GLU A 84 -23.24 18.08 -8.52
N PRO A 85 -22.35 19.10 -8.49
CA PRO A 85 -22.20 20.00 -9.63
C PRO A 85 -21.69 19.28 -10.89
N LEU A 86 -20.77 18.32 -10.78
CA LEU A 86 -20.28 17.57 -11.95
C LEU A 86 -21.39 16.75 -12.62
N LYS A 87 -22.28 16.12 -11.83
CA LYS A 87 -23.45 15.42 -12.37
C LYS A 87 -24.39 16.38 -13.10
N LYS A 88 -24.68 17.56 -12.50
CA LYS A 88 -25.49 18.60 -13.17
C LYS A 88 -24.84 19.07 -14.47
N ALA A 89 -23.52 19.22 -14.50
CA ALA A 89 -22.79 19.58 -15.70
C ALA A 89 -22.95 18.51 -16.80
N LEU A 90 -22.82 17.24 -16.44
CA LEU A 90 -23.01 16.11 -17.36
C LEU A 90 -24.43 16.08 -17.93
N ASP A 91 -25.45 16.11 -17.07
CA ASP A 91 -26.85 16.07 -17.50
C ASP A 91 -27.18 17.22 -18.49
N LYS A 92 -26.63 18.42 -18.23
CA LYS A 92 -26.86 19.61 -19.05
C LYS A 92 -26.14 19.56 -20.40
N ILE A 93 -24.87 19.15 -20.43
CA ILE A 93 -24.13 19.08 -21.68
C ILE A 93 -24.69 17.98 -22.59
N GLU A 94 -25.15 16.88 -22.02
CA GLU A 94 -25.84 15.82 -22.76
C GLU A 94 -27.17 16.32 -23.32
N TYR A 95 -27.99 16.97 -22.50
CA TYR A 95 -29.30 17.46 -22.94
C TYR A 95 -29.20 18.48 -24.07
N ASP A 96 -28.32 19.48 -23.95
CA ASP A 96 -28.23 20.59 -24.92
C ASP A 96 -27.39 20.24 -26.16
N PHE A 97 -26.41 19.32 -26.04
CA PHE A 97 -25.37 19.14 -27.07
C PHE A 97 -25.15 17.69 -27.54
N ASP A 98 -26.01 16.71 -27.21
CA ASP A 98 -25.84 15.31 -27.65
C ASP A 98 -25.53 15.13 -29.15
N PRO A 99 -26.22 15.81 -30.09
CA PRO A 99 -25.89 15.69 -31.51
C PRO A 99 -24.45 16.11 -31.84
N LEU A 100 -23.94 17.17 -31.19
CA LEU A 100 -22.58 17.66 -31.40
C LEU A 100 -21.54 16.72 -30.79
N LEU A 101 -21.86 16.12 -29.63
CA LEU A 101 -20.99 15.14 -28.97
C LEU A 101 -20.77 13.88 -29.83
N ARG A 102 -21.74 13.53 -30.69
CA ARG A 102 -21.66 12.35 -31.58
C ARG A 102 -21.01 12.60 -32.93
N ILE A 103 -20.58 13.83 -33.23
CA ILE A 103 -19.95 14.14 -34.52
C ILE A 103 -18.58 13.46 -34.60
N ARG A 104 -18.40 12.65 -35.64
CA ARG A 104 -17.14 12.00 -36.02
C ARG A 104 -16.85 12.36 -37.47
N THR A 105 -15.69 12.94 -37.73
CA THR A 105 -15.33 13.48 -39.03
C THR A 105 -13.82 13.63 -39.15
N ASN A 106 -13.29 13.41 -40.36
CA ASN A 106 -11.90 13.74 -40.70
C ASN A 106 -11.76 15.17 -41.26
N ASN A 107 -12.84 15.95 -41.31
CA ASN A 107 -12.81 17.35 -41.74
C ASN A 107 -12.43 18.27 -40.57
N TYR A 108 -11.25 18.88 -40.67
CA TYR A 108 -10.70 19.75 -39.63
C TYR A 108 -11.64 20.91 -39.23
N SER A 109 -12.26 21.60 -40.20
CA SER A 109 -13.14 22.75 -39.93
C SER A 109 -14.40 22.35 -39.15
N VAL A 110 -14.95 21.18 -39.43
CA VAL A 110 -16.09 20.62 -38.68
C VAL A 110 -15.63 20.17 -37.30
N TYR A 111 -14.48 19.49 -37.22
CA TYR A 111 -13.95 18.96 -35.97
C TYR A 111 -13.61 20.06 -34.96
N VAL A 112 -12.86 21.08 -35.37
CA VAL A 112 -12.38 22.16 -34.48
C VAL A 112 -13.52 22.97 -33.85
N THR A 113 -14.65 23.09 -34.55
CA THR A 113 -15.85 23.80 -34.07
C THR A 113 -16.53 23.04 -32.92
N ASN A 114 -16.49 21.70 -32.97
CA ASN A 114 -17.12 20.81 -31.98
C ASN A 114 -16.17 20.38 -30.85
N TYR A 115 -14.86 20.52 -31.07
CA TYR A 115 -13.79 20.10 -30.17
C TYR A 115 -14.01 20.56 -28.72
N ARG A 116 -14.50 21.78 -28.50
CA ARG A 116 -14.76 22.33 -27.16
C ARG A 116 -15.68 21.43 -26.34
N TYR A 117 -16.73 20.89 -26.96
CA TYR A 117 -17.74 20.10 -26.27
C TYR A 117 -17.19 18.72 -25.93
N HIS A 118 -16.41 18.12 -26.84
CA HIS A 118 -15.72 16.84 -26.57
C HIS A 118 -14.71 17.01 -25.43
N ARG A 119 -13.95 18.10 -25.44
CA ARG A 119 -12.98 18.44 -24.39
C ARG A 119 -13.65 18.63 -23.03
N ASP A 120 -14.69 19.47 -22.95
CA ASP A 120 -15.37 19.77 -21.70
C ASP A 120 -16.14 18.55 -21.17
N TYR A 121 -16.76 17.77 -22.05
CA TYR A 121 -17.38 16.49 -21.70
C TYR A 121 -16.36 15.52 -21.11
N GLY A 122 -15.17 15.44 -21.73
CA GLY A 122 -14.04 14.67 -21.22
C GLY A 122 -13.62 15.09 -19.82
N LEU A 123 -13.50 16.39 -19.54
CA LEU A 123 -13.19 16.91 -18.20
C LEU A 123 -14.30 16.59 -17.18
N ILE A 124 -15.56 16.82 -17.53
CA ILE A 124 -16.70 16.53 -16.64
C ILE A 124 -16.68 15.05 -16.25
N THR A 125 -16.57 14.17 -17.24
CA THR A 125 -16.61 12.72 -17.02
C THR A 125 -15.35 12.21 -16.32
N TYR A 126 -14.17 12.78 -16.58
CA TYR A 126 -12.95 12.52 -15.83
C TYR A 126 -13.14 12.80 -14.34
N PHE A 127 -13.48 14.03 -13.97
CA PHE A 127 -13.65 14.42 -12.58
C PHE A 127 -14.78 13.64 -11.91
N LEU A 128 -15.92 13.46 -12.59
CA LEU A 128 -17.07 12.77 -12.02
C LEU A 128 -16.76 11.28 -11.78
N SER A 129 -16.16 10.61 -12.77
CA SER A 129 -15.76 9.21 -12.63
C SER A 129 -14.73 9.02 -11.52
N ARG A 130 -13.73 9.91 -11.41
CA ARG A 130 -12.73 9.87 -10.33
C ARG A 130 -13.35 10.13 -8.96
N CYS A 131 -14.28 11.09 -8.85
CA CYS A 131 -15.02 11.31 -7.60
C CYS A 131 -15.76 10.03 -7.17
N TYR A 132 -16.49 9.40 -8.08
CA TYR A 132 -17.21 8.16 -7.79
C TYR A 132 -16.27 7.02 -7.39
N GLN A 133 -15.15 6.85 -8.09
CA GLN A 133 -14.13 5.85 -7.73
C GLN A 133 -13.57 6.10 -6.32
N ASN A 134 -13.25 7.35 -5.98
CA ASN A 134 -12.65 7.73 -4.70
C ASN A 134 -13.63 7.61 -3.52
N VAL A 135 -14.95 7.63 -3.76
CA VAL A 135 -15.98 7.41 -2.73
C VAL A 135 -16.60 6.00 -2.81
N GLU A 136 -15.91 5.09 -3.50
CA GLU A 136 -16.30 3.68 -3.68
C GLU A 136 -17.70 3.45 -4.30
N GLN A 137 -18.17 4.38 -5.14
CA GLN A 137 -19.38 4.26 -5.95
C GLN A 137 -19.04 3.75 -7.37
N GLN A 138 -18.46 2.55 -7.43
CA GLN A 138 -17.87 1.99 -8.66
C GLN A 138 -18.92 1.70 -9.76
N ASP A 139 -20.16 1.41 -9.39
CA ASP A 139 -21.30 1.23 -10.30
C ASP A 139 -21.63 2.53 -11.06
N LYS A 140 -21.61 3.67 -10.36
CA LYS A 140 -21.81 4.99 -10.98
C LYS A 140 -20.62 5.45 -11.80
N ALA A 141 -19.39 5.12 -11.37
CA ALA A 141 -18.22 5.31 -12.23
C ALA A 141 -18.38 4.52 -13.55
N MET A 142 -18.87 3.28 -13.48
CA MET A 142 -19.24 2.49 -14.67
C MET A 142 -20.33 3.10 -15.52
N GLU A 143 -21.35 3.69 -14.91
CA GLU A 143 -22.37 4.43 -15.64
C GLU A 143 -21.73 5.56 -16.45
N VAL A 144 -20.93 6.44 -15.83
CA VAL A 144 -20.25 7.55 -16.52
C VAL A 144 -19.41 7.06 -17.72
N LEU A 145 -18.68 5.95 -17.56
CA LEU A 145 -17.89 5.40 -18.68
C LEU A 145 -18.76 4.84 -19.81
N LYS A 146 -19.95 4.28 -19.50
CA LYS A 146 -20.90 3.86 -20.54
C LYS A 146 -21.43 5.07 -21.31
N HIS A 147 -21.71 6.19 -20.64
CA HIS A 147 -22.11 7.44 -21.30
C HIS A 147 -21.04 7.93 -22.31
N ILE A 148 -19.74 7.80 -21.99
CA ILE A 148 -18.65 8.10 -22.94
C ILE A 148 -18.68 7.12 -24.12
N ARG A 149 -18.67 5.81 -23.81
CA ARG A 149 -18.61 4.73 -24.81
C ARG A 149 -19.80 4.78 -25.79
N ASP A 150 -21.01 5.01 -25.30
CA ASP A 150 -22.24 4.98 -26.10
C ASP A 150 -22.35 6.19 -27.07
N ARG A 151 -21.60 7.26 -26.81
CA ARG A 151 -21.42 8.38 -27.75
C ARG A 151 -20.36 8.13 -28.80
N ASN A 152 -19.49 7.14 -28.56
CA ASN A 152 -18.44 6.71 -29.47
C ASN A 152 -17.59 7.88 -29.96
N PHE A 153 -17.08 8.68 -29.01
CA PHE A 153 -16.26 9.84 -29.34
C PHE A 153 -15.08 9.43 -30.23
N GLN A 154 -14.82 10.25 -31.26
CA GLN A 154 -13.69 10.04 -32.16
C GLN A 154 -12.34 10.06 -31.43
N MET A 155 -12.20 10.99 -30.47
CA MET A 155 -11.10 11.02 -29.51
C MET A 155 -11.68 11.26 -28.13
N GLU A 156 -11.34 10.40 -27.18
CA GLU A 156 -11.73 10.53 -25.78
C GLU A 156 -10.69 11.41 -25.09
N ILE A 157 -10.91 12.73 -25.11
CA ILE A 157 -9.98 13.70 -24.52
C ILE A 157 -10.18 13.68 -23.00
N TYR A 158 -9.08 13.66 -22.23
CA TYR A 158 -9.08 13.53 -20.76
C TYR A 158 -9.79 12.29 -20.19
N SER A 159 -10.25 11.39 -21.04
CA SER A 159 -10.98 10.19 -20.68
C SER A 159 -10.45 9.01 -21.49
N ASP A 160 -10.65 7.80 -20.98
CA ASP A 160 -10.25 6.58 -21.67
C ASP A 160 -11.19 5.48 -21.22
N SER A 161 -12.36 5.40 -21.85
CA SER A 161 -13.51 4.64 -21.38
C SER A 161 -13.16 3.18 -21.23
N TYR A 162 -12.61 2.53 -22.26
CA TYR A 162 -12.27 1.11 -22.21
C TYR A 162 -11.12 0.80 -21.24
N ASN A 163 -10.05 1.60 -21.23
CA ASN A 163 -8.96 1.37 -20.28
C ASN A 163 -9.40 1.62 -18.83
N THR A 164 -10.21 2.66 -18.58
CA THR A 164 -10.75 2.93 -17.23
C THR A 164 -11.79 1.88 -16.81
N MET A 165 -12.57 1.31 -17.75
CA MET A 165 -13.42 0.15 -17.48
C MET A 165 -12.58 -1.05 -17.05
N ALA A 166 -11.49 -1.35 -17.77
CA ALA A 166 -10.57 -2.42 -17.41
C ALA A 166 -9.96 -2.20 -16.02
N TRP A 167 -9.50 -0.98 -15.74
CA TRP A 167 -9.00 -0.57 -14.43
C TRP A 167 -10.01 -0.83 -13.31
N ILE A 168 -11.27 -0.40 -13.48
CA ILE A 168 -12.30 -0.58 -12.45
C ILE A 168 -12.62 -2.07 -12.22
N PHE A 169 -12.63 -2.90 -13.27
CA PHE A 169 -12.75 -4.35 -13.11
C PHE A 169 -11.56 -4.94 -12.35
N HIS A 170 -10.34 -4.54 -12.70
CA HIS A 170 -9.13 -5.06 -12.07
C HIS A 170 -9.02 -4.64 -10.60
N ARG A 171 -9.18 -3.34 -10.28
CA ARG A 171 -9.14 -2.82 -8.91
C ARG A 171 -10.16 -3.50 -8.00
N ASN A 172 -11.33 -3.86 -8.52
CA ASN A 172 -12.43 -4.45 -7.75
C ASN A 172 -12.57 -5.97 -7.96
N ARG A 173 -11.54 -6.64 -8.51
CA ARG A 173 -11.57 -8.04 -8.93
C ARG A 173 -11.91 -9.03 -7.80
N VAL A 174 -11.63 -8.67 -6.55
CA VAL A 174 -11.92 -9.46 -5.35
C VAL A 174 -13.41 -9.53 -5.01
N TYR A 175 -14.18 -8.54 -5.46
CA TYR A 175 -15.60 -8.46 -5.20
C TYR A 175 -16.41 -9.21 -6.27
N THR A 176 -17.69 -9.41 -5.98
CA THR A 176 -18.63 -10.12 -6.86
C THR A 176 -19.74 -9.20 -7.35
N SER A 177 -20.58 -9.73 -8.25
CA SER A 177 -21.81 -9.05 -8.70
C SER A 177 -22.74 -8.62 -7.57
N LYS A 178 -22.64 -9.25 -6.39
CA LYS A 178 -23.39 -8.85 -5.18
C LYS A 178 -22.99 -7.47 -4.67
N GLN A 179 -21.70 -7.14 -4.73
CA GLN A 179 -21.18 -5.83 -4.29
C GLN A 179 -21.37 -4.78 -5.39
N PHE A 180 -20.98 -5.12 -6.63
CA PHE A 180 -21.10 -4.23 -7.77
C PHE A 180 -21.69 -5.00 -8.97
N PRO A 181 -22.89 -4.64 -9.48
CA PRO A 181 -23.62 -5.45 -10.47
C PRO A 181 -22.88 -5.73 -11.80
N PHE A 182 -21.87 -4.94 -12.15
CA PHE A 182 -21.08 -5.14 -13.38
C PHE A 182 -20.04 -6.26 -13.25
N LEU A 183 -19.64 -6.61 -12.03
CA LEU A 183 -18.63 -7.63 -11.77
C LEU A 183 -19.14 -9.03 -12.07
N LYS A 184 -18.19 -9.95 -12.24
CA LYS A 184 -18.39 -11.39 -12.29
C LYS A 184 -18.29 -11.98 -10.88
N ASN A 185 -18.41 -13.29 -10.75
CA ASN A 185 -18.50 -13.94 -9.44
C ASN A 185 -17.20 -14.66 -9.03
N SER A 186 -16.10 -14.35 -9.70
CA SER A 186 -14.76 -14.81 -9.33
C SER A 186 -13.69 -13.83 -9.82
N VAL A 187 -12.56 -13.83 -9.11
CA VAL A 187 -11.35 -13.04 -9.45
C VAL A 187 -10.92 -13.31 -10.89
N LYS A 188 -10.84 -14.59 -11.27
CA LYS A 188 -10.45 -15.00 -12.63
C LYS A 188 -11.37 -14.42 -13.70
N GLU A 189 -12.68 -14.50 -13.53
CA GLU A 189 -13.63 -13.96 -14.51
C GLU A 189 -13.58 -12.43 -14.58
N ASN A 190 -13.35 -11.75 -13.45
CA ASN A 190 -13.19 -10.31 -13.39
C ASN A 190 -11.93 -9.84 -14.14
N VAL A 191 -10.81 -10.53 -13.95
CA VAL A 191 -9.55 -10.22 -14.65
C VAL A 191 -9.66 -10.51 -16.16
N ILE A 192 -10.35 -11.59 -16.55
CA ILE A 192 -10.68 -11.85 -17.97
C ILE A 192 -11.54 -10.71 -18.54
N ALA A 193 -12.54 -10.23 -17.79
CA ALA A 193 -13.36 -9.11 -18.23
C ALA A 193 -12.53 -7.83 -18.40
N ALA A 194 -11.63 -7.52 -17.45
CA ALA A 194 -10.71 -6.40 -17.57
C ALA A 194 -9.88 -6.47 -18.86
N ASN A 195 -9.26 -7.62 -19.14
CA ASN A 195 -8.47 -7.82 -20.35
C ASN A 195 -9.29 -7.65 -21.64
N LYS A 196 -10.55 -8.13 -21.67
CA LYS A 196 -11.44 -7.93 -22.83
C LYS A 196 -11.75 -6.47 -23.11
N TYR A 197 -11.83 -5.63 -22.07
CA TYR A 197 -11.98 -4.19 -22.26
C TYR A 197 -10.72 -3.56 -22.86
N LEU A 198 -9.52 -4.00 -22.45
CA LEU A 198 -8.27 -3.56 -23.09
C LEU A 198 -8.20 -3.99 -24.56
N ASP A 199 -8.67 -5.19 -24.90
CA ASP A 199 -8.78 -5.62 -26.31
C ASP A 199 -9.76 -4.73 -27.09
N SER A 200 -10.86 -4.32 -26.45
CA SER A 200 -11.84 -3.39 -27.04
C SER A 200 -11.24 -1.99 -27.25
N ALA A 201 -10.36 -1.54 -26.35
CA ALA A 201 -9.62 -0.28 -26.51
C ALA A 201 -8.74 -0.32 -27.76
N LEU A 202 -7.95 -1.39 -27.94
CA LEU A 202 -7.11 -1.56 -29.13
C LEU A 202 -7.94 -1.58 -30.43
N LEU A 203 -9.05 -2.32 -30.42
CA LEU A 203 -9.96 -2.37 -31.57
C LEU A 203 -10.57 -1.00 -31.88
N LYS A 204 -10.92 -0.22 -30.86
CA LYS A 204 -11.43 1.16 -31.04
C LYS A 204 -10.38 2.04 -31.70
N ILE A 205 -9.14 2.03 -31.21
CA ILE A 205 -8.04 2.84 -31.78
C ILE A 205 -7.83 2.48 -33.26
N GLN A 206 -7.86 1.18 -33.60
CA GLN A 206 -7.75 0.72 -35.00
C GLN A 206 -8.91 1.21 -35.87
N ASN A 207 -10.14 1.11 -35.39
CA ASN A 207 -11.33 1.54 -36.13
C ASN A 207 -11.39 3.06 -36.31
N ASP A 208 -10.91 3.82 -35.33
CA ASP A 208 -10.90 5.29 -35.37
C ASP A 208 -9.74 5.87 -36.16
N PHE A 209 -8.76 5.05 -36.55
CA PHE A 209 -7.58 5.52 -37.27
C PHE A 209 -7.96 6.31 -38.53
N ALA A 210 -8.93 5.85 -39.32
CA ALA A 210 -9.32 6.50 -40.57
C ALA A 210 -9.93 7.90 -40.37
N VAL A 211 -10.58 8.16 -39.23
CA VAL A 211 -11.18 9.47 -38.93
C VAL A 211 -10.21 10.41 -38.21
N ASN A 212 -9.21 9.85 -37.51
CA ASN A 212 -8.21 10.61 -36.77
C ASN A 212 -6.95 10.92 -37.57
N ASN A 213 -6.61 10.08 -38.54
CA ASN A 213 -5.43 10.26 -39.38
C ASN A 213 -5.54 11.57 -40.18
N GLY A 214 -4.51 12.42 -40.07
CA GLY A 214 -4.50 13.75 -40.68
C GLY A 214 -5.15 14.86 -39.83
N LEU A 215 -5.87 14.53 -38.75
CA LEU A 215 -6.35 15.50 -37.76
C LEU A 215 -5.45 15.61 -36.53
N TYR A 216 -4.80 14.51 -36.15
CA TYR A 216 -3.93 14.43 -34.98
C TYR A 216 -2.50 14.04 -35.36
N ASP A 217 -1.55 14.49 -34.53
CA ASP A 217 -0.15 14.08 -34.63
C ASP A 217 -0.03 12.55 -34.43
N PRO A 218 0.76 11.84 -35.26
CA PRO A 218 0.96 10.40 -35.12
C PRO A 218 1.41 9.96 -33.71
N ASN A 219 2.18 10.79 -33.01
CA ASN A 219 2.61 10.48 -31.64
C ASN A 219 1.43 10.53 -30.66
N VAL A 220 0.45 11.41 -30.86
CA VAL A 220 -0.77 11.45 -30.04
C VAL A 220 -1.58 10.17 -30.24
N LEU A 221 -1.68 9.68 -31.47
CA LEU A 221 -2.36 8.42 -31.76
C LEU A 221 -1.60 7.21 -31.20
N ASN A 222 -0.26 7.21 -31.30
CA ASN A 222 0.57 6.18 -30.69
C ASN A 222 0.42 6.13 -29.16
N ARG A 223 0.29 7.29 -28.50
CA ARG A 223 0.05 7.36 -27.05
C ARG A 223 -1.22 6.64 -26.60
N GLN A 224 -2.24 6.51 -27.45
CA GLN A 224 -3.44 5.74 -27.10
C GLN A 224 -3.13 4.24 -26.98
N TYR A 225 -2.30 3.69 -27.89
CA TYR A 225 -1.82 2.32 -27.78
C TYR A 225 -0.99 2.10 -26.50
N LEU A 226 -0.08 3.04 -26.22
CA LEU A 226 0.77 2.98 -25.03
C LEU A 226 -0.05 3.07 -23.73
N SER A 227 -1.14 3.86 -23.70
CA SER A 227 -2.09 3.88 -22.58
C SER A 227 -2.71 2.50 -22.34
N THR A 228 -3.15 1.81 -23.39
CA THR A 228 -3.69 0.44 -23.23
C THR A 228 -2.61 -0.56 -22.83
N TYR A 229 -1.38 -0.43 -23.34
CA TYR A 229 -0.26 -1.30 -22.97
C TYR A 229 0.15 -1.14 -21.51
N HIS A 230 0.04 0.06 -20.94
CA HIS A 230 0.23 0.29 -19.51
C HIS A 230 -0.68 -0.61 -18.67
N TYR A 231 -1.98 -0.63 -18.93
CA TYR A 231 -2.92 -1.49 -18.20
C TYR A 231 -2.73 -2.98 -18.51
N LYS A 232 -2.34 -3.34 -19.73
CA LYS A 232 -2.00 -4.74 -20.04
C LYS A 232 -0.78 -5.21 -19.26
N ALA A 233 0.26 -4.38 -19.14
CA ALA A 233 1.44 -4.69 -18.35
C ALA A 233 1.06 -4.98 -16.88
N MET A 234 0.27 -4.10 -16.25
CA MET A 234 -0.18 -4.29 -14.87
C MET A 234 -1.00 -5.57 -14.66
N ILE A 235 -1.94 -5.88 -15.55
CA ILE A 235 -2.77 -7.07 -15.40
C ILE A 235 -1.93 -8.34 -15.57
N HIS A 236 -1.01 -8.39 -16.54
CA HIS A 236 -0.14 -9.54 -16.73
C HIS A 236 0.89 -9.69 -15.61
N ASP A 237 1.37 -8.59 -15.04
CA ASP A 237 2.20 -8.58 -13.84
C ASP A 237 1.47 -9.20 -12.64
N TYR A 238 0.25 -8.74 -12.35
CA TYR A 238 -0.62 -9.35 -11.34
C TYR A 238 -0.85 -10.86 -11.57
N LEU A 239 -1.04 -11.26 -12.84
CA LEU A 239 -1.24 -12.66 -13.22
C LEU A 239 0.03 -13.51 -13.09
N LEU A 240 1.20 -12.88 -12.91
CA LEU A 240 2.53 -13.50 -13.02
C LEU A 240 2.78 -14.12 -14.41
N ASP A 241 2.18 -13.53 -15.45
CA ASP A 241 2.40 -13.84 -16.86
C ASP A 241 3.68 -13.13 -17.36
N ILE A 242 4.83 -13.55 -16.83
CA ILE A 242 6.11 -12.83 -16.93
C ILE A 242 6.48 -12.43 -18.37
N ASP A 243 6.30 -13.33 -19.33
CA ASP A 243 6.65 -13.08 -20.73
C ASP A 243 5.81 -11.94 -21.35
N SER A 244 4.51 -11.91 -21.03
CA SER A 244 3.60 -10.86 -21.49
C SER A 244 3.82 -9.54 -20.77
N ALA A 245 4.06 -9.58 -19.44
CA ALA A 245 4.40 -8.39 -18.67
C ALA A 245 5.68 -7.73 -19.22
N ASN A 246 6.74 -8.50 -19.44
CA ASN A 246 7.98 -8.02 -20.06
C ASN A 246 7.74 -7.38 -21.42
N TYR A 247 7.00 -8.05 -22.32
CA TYR A 247 6.69 -7.49 -23.64
C TYR A 247 6.05 -6.10 -23.56
N TYR A 248 5.04 -5.91 -22.71
CA TYR A 248 4.38 -4.62 -22.59
C TYR A 248 5.27 -3.57 -21.92
N TYR A 249 6.01 -3.93 -20.87
CA TYR A 249 6.95 -3.02 -20.25
C TYR A 249 8.08 -2.60 -21.20
N ASP A 250 8.63 -3.51 -21.99
CA ASP A 250 9.66 -3.21 -23.01
C ASP A 250 9.12 -2.22 -24.04
N MET A 251 7.90 -2.43 -24.54
CA MET A 251 7.24 -1.49 -25.46
C MET A 251 7.06 -0.11 -24.83
N LEU A 252 6.68 -0.04 -23.56
CA LEU A 252 6.51 1.23 -22.85
C LEU A 252 7.86 1.94 -22.62
N ILE A 253 8.90 1.20 -22.25
CA ILE A 253 10.25 1.73 -22.00
C ILE A 253 10.86 2.28 -23.29
N GLN A 254 10.80 1.53 -24.39
CA GLN A 254 11.29 1.96 -25.70
C GLN A 254 10.63 3.27 -26.17
N ASN A 255 9.40 3.54 -25.74
CA ASN A 255 8.64 4.74 -26.08
C ASN A 255 8.65 5.81 -24.97
N GLN A 256 9.44 5.63 -23.90
CA GLN A 256 9.48 6.54 -22.74
C GLN A 256 8.10 6.82 -22.12
N ALA A 257 7.23 5.81 -22.10
CA ALA A 257 5.83 5.90 -21.66
C ALA A 257 5.50 4.99 -20.47
N TYR A 258 6.51 4.43 -19.82
CA TYR A 258 6.32 3.55 -18.66
C TYR A 258 6.05 4.35 -17.38
N SER A 259 5.35 3.72 -16.43
CA SER A 259 5.30 4.18 -15.04
C SER A 259 6.47 3.56 -14.29
N SER A 260 7.37 4.40 -13.77
CA SER A 260 8.52 3.95 -12.98
C SER A 260 8.07 3.16 -11.75
N ASN A 261 6.97 3.59 -11.09
CA ASN A 261 6.39 2.88 -9.95
C ASN A 261 5.93 1.46 -10.32
N ASN A 262 5.12 1.32 -11.38
CA ASN A 262 4.58 0.00 -11.73
C ASN A 262 5.67 -0.94 -12.25
N TYR A 263 6.66 -0.40 -12.97
CA TYR A 263 7.80 -1.20 -13.39
C TYR A 263 8.66 -1.63 -12.20
N ALA A 264 8.83 -0.78 -11.19
CA ALA A 264 9.50 -1.14 -9.94
C ALA A 264 8.76 -2.26 -9.19
N GLU A 265 7.42 -2.21 -9.13
CA GLU A 265 6.60 -3.29 -8.55
C GLU A 265 6.79 -4.62 -9.29
N PHE A 266 6.81 -4.59 -10.63
CA PHE A 266 7.11 -5.78 -11.42
C PHE A 266 8.51 -6.34 -11.10
N LYS A 267 9.52 -5.47 -10.97
CA LYS A 267 10.87 -5.87 -10.57
C LYS A 267 10.91 -6.46 -9.16
N LEU A 268 10.18 -5.87 -8.22
CA LEU A 268 10.02 -6.42 -6.89
C LEU A 268 9.35 -7.81 -6.93
N ALA A 269 8.30 -7.98 -7.74
CA ALA A 269 7.61 -9.26 -7.93
C ALA A 269 8.53 -10.35 -8.53
N MET A 270 9.51 -9.95 -9.34
CA MET A 270 10.55 -10.83 -9.90
C MET A 270 11.67 -11.18 -8.92
N GLY A 271 11.76 -10.50 -7.77
CA GLY A 271 12.89 -10.59 -6.84
C GLY A 271 14.13 -9.80 -7.30
N GLU A 272 13.94 -8.84 -8.21
CA GLU A 272 14.96 -7.92 -8.75
C GLU A 272 14.98 -6.63 -7.91
N PHE A 273 15.36 -6.76 -6.63
CA PHE A 273 15.17 -5.71 -5.62
C PHE A 273 16.04 -4.47 -5.80
N GLU A 274 17.25 -4.62 -6.34
CA GLU A 274 18.11 -3.49 -6.63
C GLU A 274 17.52 -2.64 -7.76
N GLU A 275 17.07 -3.30 -8.83
CA GLU A 275 16.37 -2.67 -9.93
C GLU A 275 15.04 -2.04 -9.46
N ALA A 276 14.31 -2.70 -8.56
CA ALA A 276 13.10 -2.13 -7.97
C ALA A 276 13.38 -0.83 -7.20
N ASP A 277 14.38 -0.78 -6.29
CA ASP A 277 14.72 0.45 -5.56
C ASP A 277 15.14 1.59 -6.51
N LEU A 278 15.86 1.26 -7.59
CA LEU A 278 16.23 2.24 -8.62
C LEU A 278 14.99 2.90 -9.24
N PHE A 279 14.03 2.11 -9.69
CA PHE A 279 12.83 2.63 -10.34
C PHE A 279 11.84 3.28 -9.36
N PHE A 280 11.81 2.86 -8.09
CA PHE A 280 11.05 3.58 -7.06
C PHE A 280 11.65 4.97 -6.76
N ARG A 281 12.97 5.11 -6.77
CA ARG A 281 13.62 6.44 -6.66
C ARG A 281 13.33 7.30 -7.88
N GLU A 282 13.38 6.70 -9.06
CA GLU A 282 13.01 7.40 -10.28
C GLU A 282 11.54 7.88 -10.26
N ALA A 283 10.63 7.06 -9.70
CA ALA A 283 9.23 7.46 -9.50
C ALA A 283 9.13 8.68 -8.56
N GLU A 284 9.88 8.68 -7.46
CA GLU A 284 9.98 9.83 -6.55
C GLU A 284 10.51 11.08 -7.27
N ASP A 285 11.61 10.96 -8.03
CA ASP A 285 12.25 12.09 -8.72
C ASP A 285 11.39 12.68 -9.84
N ARG A 286 10.56 11.86 -10.49
CA ARG A 286 9.66 12.27 -11.57
C ARG A 286 8.33 12.81 -11.06
N GLU A 287 8.04 12.65 -9.77
CA GLU A 287 6.78 13.09 -9.17
C GLU A 287 6.65 14.61 -9.27
N SER A 288 5.81 15.03 -10.20
CA SER A 288 5.45 16.44 -10.43
C SER A 288 3.94 16.64 -10.40
N ASN A 289 3.17 15.58 -10.10
CA ASN A 289 1.73 15.59 -10.22
C ASN A 289 1.09 16.32 -9.03
N PRO A 290 0.21 17.31 -9.27
CA PRO A 290 -0.59 17.91 -8.21
C PRO A 290 -1.67 16.98 -7.64
N GLU A 291 -1.99 15.85 -8.31
CA GLU A 291 -2.98 14.89 -7.80
C GLU A 291 -2.50 14.20 -6.52
N LYS A 292 -3.39 14.13 -5.52
CA LYS A 292 -3.13 13.51 -4.23
C LYS A 292 -3.37 12.00 -4.34
N THR A 293 -2.36 11.30 -4.84
CA THR A 293 -2.35 9.84 -4.98
C THR A 293 -1.61 9.18 -3.82
N THR A 294 -1.88 7.89 -3.61
CA THR A 294 -1.04 7.08 -2.72
C THR A 294 0.37 6.97 -3.31
N LYS A 295 1.37 7.43 -2.57
CA LYS A 295 2.78 7.36 -2.96
C LYS A 295 3.38 6.00 -2.56
N GLU A 296 3.04 4.98 -3.36
CA GLU A 296 3.40 3.57 -3.13
C GLU A 296 4.91 3.34 -2.99
N TYR A 297 5.70 4.04 -3.80
CA TYR A 297 7.15 3.94 -3.81
C TYR A 297 7.81 4.20 -2.44
N TYR A 298 7.24 5.04 -1.57
CA TYR A 298 7.76 5.21 -0.20
C TYR A 298 7.55 3.97 0.66
N TYR A 299 6.38 3.34 0.56
CA TYR A 299 6.06 2.12 1.27
C TYR A 299 6.98 0.98 0.85
N MET A 300 7.19 0.82 -0.46
CA MET A 300 8.02 -0.26 -1.00
C MET A 300 9.50 -0.04 -0.72
N ARG A 301 10.01 1.20 -0.81
CA ARG A 301 11.39 1.50 -0.40
C ARG A 301 11.64 1.26 1.08
N GLY A 302 10.66 1.54 1.94
CA GLY A 302 10.72 1.15 3.35
C GLY A 302 10.86 -0.37 3.51
N THR A 303 10.03 -1.14 2.80
CA THR A 303 10.10 -2.62 2.80
C THR A 303 11.47 -3.13 2.32
N LEU A 304 12.01 -2.56 1.24
CA LEU A 304 13.33 -2.91 0.71
C LEU A 304 14.47 -2.57 1.68
N ALA A 305 14.40 -1.44 2.39
CA ALA A 305 15.37 -1.09 3.43
C ALA A 305 15.31 -2.07 4.63
N THR A 306 14.12 -2.51 5.02
CA THR A 306 13.96 -3.60 6.01
C THR A 306 14.60 -4.90 5.53
N TYR A 307 14.42 -5.28 4.26
CA TYR A 307 15.05 -6.47 3.67
C TYR A 307 16.59 -6.39 3.69
N ARG A 308 17.14 -5.18 3.58
CA ARG A 308 18.57 -4.89 3.70
C ARG A 308 19.14 -4.93 5.12
N GLY A 309 18.32 -5.20 6.14
CA GLY A 309 18.76 -5.09 7.52
C GLY A 309 18.96 -3.65 8.00
N GLN A 310 18.27 -2.70 7.35
CA GLN A 310 18.35 -1.28 7.68
C GLN A 310 16.96 -0.69 7.97
N PRO A 311 16.20 -1.25 8.94
CA PRO A 311 14.85 -0.78 9.22
C PRO A 311 14.83 0.68 9.74
N GLN A 312 15.90 1.18 10.35
CA GLN A 312 16.09 2.59 10.72
C GLN A 312 16.09 3.56 9.52
N VAL A 313 16.53 3.09 8.35
CA VAL A 313 16.46 3.88 7.11
C VAL A 313 15.01 3.92 6.63
N ALA A 314 14.27 2.81 6.75
CA ALA A 314 12.84 2.77 6.44
C ALA A 314 12.04 3.72 7.35
N ASP A 315 12.29 3.69 8.67
CA ASP A 315 11.64 4.59 9.64
C ASP A 315 11.92 6.04 9.29
N SER A 316 13.17 6.40 9.00
CA SER A 316 13.55 7.77 8.61
C SER A 316 12.81 8.25 7.36
N ILE A 317 12.75 7.42 6.31
CA ILE A 317 12.04 7.75 5.07
C ILE A 317 10.56 7.99 5.37
N LEU A 318 9.91 7.06 6.06
CA LEU A 318 8.46 7.08 6.26
C LEU A 318 8.02 8.14 7.28
N ASN A 319 8.83 8.44 8.29
CA ASN A 319 8.58 9.55 9.21
C ASN A 319 8.62 10.90 8.47
N ASN A 320 9.60 11.12 7.58
CA ASN A 320 9.69 12.36 6.80
C ASN A 320 8.47 12.53 5.87
N VAL A 321 8.01 11.44 5.26
CA VAL A 321 6.81 11.44 4.41
C VAL A 321 5.57 11.78 5.23
N LEU A 322 5.36 11.11 6.37
CA LEU A 322 4.21 11.37 7.23
C LEU A 322 4.19 12.81 7.80
N GLN A 323 5.36 13.39 8.08
CA GLN A 323 5.46 14.78 8.54
C GLN A 323 5.09 15.79 7.45
N SER A 324 5.46 15.51 6.19
CA SER A 324 5.20 16.42 5.05
C SER A 324 3.81 16.25 4.44
N GLN A 325 3.26 15.04 4.42
CA GLN A 325 2.01 14.70 3.74
C GLN A 325 0.75 15.12 4.52
N GLY A 326 0.81 15.15 5.86
CA GLY A 326 -0.36 15.35 6.71
C GLY A 326 -1.43 14.26 6.50
N SER A 327 -2.67 14.55 6.90
CA SER A 327 -3.82 13.61 6.79
C SER A 327 -4.44 13.60 5.39
N THR A 328 -3.67 13.20 4.38
CA THR A 328 -4.10 13.10 2.98
C THR A 328 -3.98 11.66 2.46
N PRO A 329 -4.57 11.31 1.30
CA PRO A 329 -4.57 9.94 0.76
C PRO A 329 -3.18 9.30 0.74
N GLY A 330 -3.05 8.08 1.28
CA GLY A 330 -1.78 7.38 1.49
C GLY A 330 -1.25 7.43 2.93
N TYR A 331 -1.77 8.33 3.79
CA TYR A 331 -1.29 8.48 5.17
C TYR A 331 -1.37 7.17 5.97
N GLY A 332 -2.46 6.43 5.84
CA GLY A 332 -2.64 5.14 6.50
C GLY A 332 -1.68 4.09 5.96
N TRP A 333 -1.44 4.04 4.64
CA TRP A 333 -0.44 3.16 4.04
C TRP A 333 0.97 3.44 4.56
N HIS A 334 1.38 4.71 4.63
CA HIS A 334 2.68 5.07 5.19
C HIS A 334 2.77 4.82 6.70
N CYS A 335 1.66 4.92 7.44
CA CYS A 335 1.60 4.48 8.84
C CYS A 335 1.85 2.97 8.98
N ILE A 336 1.28 2.14 8.08
CA ILE A 336 1.53 0.69 8.05
C ILE A 336 3.01 0.43 7.70
N GLY A 337 3.55 1.11 6.69
CA GLY A 337 4.97 1.01 6.34
C GLY A 337 5.88 1.35 7.52
N LEU A 338 5.59 2.45 8.24
CA LEU A 338 6.36 2.88 9.39
C LEU A 338 6.25 1.90 10.55
N ALA A 339 5.03 1.41 10.82
CA ALA A 339 4.82 0.37 11.83
C ALA A 339 5.67 -0.87 11.55
N ARG A 340 5.79 -1.27 10.27
CA ARG A 340 6.65 -2.37 9.86
C ARG A 340 8.13 -2.08 10.10
N ALA A 341 8.61 -0.91 9.71
CA ALA A 341 9.99 -0.51 9.98
C ALA A 341 10.31 -0.61 11.49
N GLN A 342 9.43 -0.04 12.32
CA GLN A 342 9.57 -0.04 13.77
C GLN A 342 9.49 -1.44 14.39
N HIS A 343 8.66 -2.34 13.84
CA HIS A 343 8.62 -3.75 14.23
C HIS A 343 10.01 -4.41 14.09
N TYR A 344 10.64 -4.25 12.92
CA TYR A 344 11.95 -4.83 12.63
C TYR A 344 13.12 -4.10 13.29
N GLU A 345 12.93 -2.85 13.73
CA GLU A 345 13.86 -2.18 14.65
C GLU A 345 13.80 -2.69 16.08
N GLY A 346 12.74 -3.43 16.45
CA GLY A 346 12.50 -3.84 17.84
C GLY A 346 11.74 -2.82 18.68
N LEU A 347 11.12 -1.83 18.04
CA LEU A 347 10.30 -0.77 18.65
C LEU A 347 8.81 -1.17 18.61
N THR A 348 8.47 -2.24 19.33
CA THR A 348 7.14 -2.89 19.25
C THR A 348 5.99 -1.97 19.68
N ALA A 349 6.21 -1.13 20.69
CA ALA A 349 5.19 -0.19 21.18
C ALA A 349 4.89 0.89 20.14
N GLU A 350 5.92 1.48 19.55
CA GLU A 350 5.85 2.48 18.50
C GLU A 350 5.17 1.88 17.26
N SER A 351 5.56 0.66 16.87
CA SER A 351 4.90 -0.10 15.81
C SER A 351 3.40 -0.27 16.05
N GLN A 352 3.00 -0.65 17.27
CA GLN A 352 1.60 -0.82 17.64
C GLN A 352 0.84 0.51 17.63
N GLU A 353 1.47 1.62 18.05
CA GLU A 353 0.88 2.96 17.96
C GLU A 353 0.60 3.36 16.51
N ARG A 354 1.55 3.13 15.60
CA ARG A 354 1.38 3.41 14.17
C ARG A 354 0.33 2.52 13.53
N THR A 355 0.30 1.24 13.90
CA THR A 355 -0.74 0.30 13.48
C THR A 355 -2.13 0.78 13.94
N ASN A 356 -2.25 1.27 15.17
CA ASN A 356 -3.49 1.85 15.69
C ASN A 356 -3.91 3.13 14.94
N LYS A 357 -2.95 3.98 14.55
CA LYS A 357 -3.24 5.17 13.74
C LYS A 357 -3.78 4.78 12.37
N ALA A 358 -3.17 3.80 11.71
CA ALA A 358 -3.68 3.24 10.46
C ALA A 358 -5.09 2.66 10.63
N ALA A 359 -5.31 1.79 11.63
CA ALA A 359 -6.62 1.16 11.86
C ALA A 359 -7.79 2.16 12.07
N ARG A 360 -7.49 3.35 12.60
CA ARG A 360 -8.47 4.44 12.83
C ARG A 360 -8.60 5.39 11.65
N PHE A 361 -7.67 5.36 10.70
CA PHE A 361 -7.66 6.26 9.57
C PHE A 361 -8.60 5.74 8.48
N GLN A 362 -9.48 6.60 7.99
CA GLN A 362 -10.32 6.28 6.84
C GLN A 362 -9.52 6.52 5.55
N GLU A 363 -8.78 5.50 5.12
CA GLU A 363 -7.93 5.58 3.93
C GLU A 363 -8.75 5.80 2.65
N LEU A 364 -8.24 6.67 1.77
CA LEU A 364 -8.73 6.81 0.41
C LEU A 364 -7.72 6.17 -0.55
N HIS A 365 -8.16 5.13 -1.25
CA HIS A 365 -7.33 4.33 -2.14
C HIS A 365 -7.29 4.96 -3.55
N ILE A 366 -6.62 6.11 -3.67
CA ILE A 366 -6.56 6.92 -4.89
C ILE A 366 -5.31 6.60 -5.72
N GLY A 367 -5.52 6.30 -7.00
CA GLY A 367 -4.43 6.06 -7.95
C GLY A 367 -3.68 4.75 -7.74
N THR A 368 -4.26 3.83 -6.95
CA THR A 368 -3.65 2.57 -6.54
C THR A 368 -4.63 1.41 -6.74
N THR A 369 -4.10 0.20 -6.98
CA THR A 369 -4.87 -1.05 -6.91
C THR A 369 -5.05 -1.54 -5.47
N TRP A 370 -4.30 -0.99 -4.52
CA TRP A 370 -4.36 -1.37 -3.11
C TRP A 370 -5.70 -0.94 -2.51
N GLY A 371 -6.55 -1.91 -2.23
CA GLY A 371 -7.89 -1.68 -1.69
C GLY A 371 -8.00 -1.87 -0.18
N GLN A 372 -9.23 -1.75 0.30
CA GLN A 372 -9.58 -1.92 1.72
C GLN A 372 -9.22 -3.32 2.25
N GLU A 373 -9.37 -4.37 1.44
CA GLU A 373 -9.06 -5.74 1.86
C GLU A 373 -7.57 -5.93 2.15
N GLN A 374 -6.69 -5.43 1.26
CA GLN A 374 -5.25 -5.43 1.48
C GLN A 374 -4.87 -4.58 2.70
N TYR A 375 -5.55 -3.45 2.91
CA TYR A 375 -5.32 -2.55 4.03
C TYR A 375 -5.63 -3.23 5.37
N ASN A 376 -6.81 -3.84 5.47
CA ASN A 376 -7.25 -4.56 6.66
C ASN A 376 -6.32 -5.72 6.97
N MET A 377 -5.89 -6.46 5.95
CA MET A 377 -4.97 -7.58 6.11
C MET A 377 -3.58 -7.13 6.58
N ALA A 378 -3.03 -6.03 6.06
CA ALA A 378 -1.75 -5.48 6.52
C ALA A 378 -1.82 -4.93 7.95
N VAL A 379 -2.94 -4.33 8.35
CA VAL A 379 -3.16 -3.92 9.75
C VAL A 379 -3.29 -5.16 10.66
N ALA A 380 -4.01 -6.19 10.23
CA ALA A 380 -4.18 -7.42 10.99
C ALA A 380 -2.86 -8.21 11.13
N SER A 381 -2.02 -8.24 10.09
CA SER A 381 -0.69 -8.87 10.15
C SER A 381 0.18 -8.20 11.19
N LEU A 382 0.27 -6.86 11.15
CA LEU A 382 1.04 -6.06 12.12
C LEU A 382 0.54 -6.24 13.55
N ASN A 383 -0.78 -6.18 13.78
CA ASN A 383 -1.35 -6.44 15.11
C ASN A 383 -0.95 -7.83 15.63
N TYR A 384 -1.02 -8.87 14.79
CA TYR A 384 -0.62 -10.23 15.18
C TYR A 384 0.87 -10.32 15.52
N ILE A 385 1.76 -9.86 14.63
CA ILE A 385 3.21 -9.99 14.84
C ILE A 385 3.69 -9.11 16.00
N ASN A 386 3.06 -7.95 16.25
CA ASN A 386 3.37 -7.13 17.42
C ASN A 386 2.97 -7.84 18.72
N GLN A 387 1.85 -8.56 18.75
CA GLN A 387 1.52 -9.36 19.94
C GLN A 387 2.50 -10.52 20.16
N LEU A 388 2.98 -11.17 19.10
CA LEU A 388 4.08 -12.14 19.20
C LEU A 388 5.33 -11.48 19.79
N GLN A 389 5.70 -10.29 19.32
CA GLN A 389 6.90 -9.61 19.74
C GLN A 389 6.80 -9.09 21.18
N PHE A 390 5.68 -8.52 21.62
CA PHE A 390 5.47 -8.15 23.03
C PHE A 390 5.64 -9.34 23.98
N LYS A 391 5.17 -10.51 23.54
CA LYS A 391 5.32 -11.75 24.28
C LYS A 391 6.81 -12.15 24.37
N LYS A 392 7.57 -12.03 23.26
CA LYS A 392 9.02 -12.29 23.22
C LYS A 392 9.84 -11.28 24.02
N GLU A 393 9.55 -9.99 23.91
CA GLU A 393 10.14 -8.91 24.73
C GLU A 393 10.05 -9.25 26.21
N TYR A 394 8.87 -9.67 26.64
CA TYR A 394 8.64 -9.99 28.05
C TYR A 394 9.52 -11.15 28.54
N TRP A 395 9.81 -12.17 27.71
CA TRP A 395 10.77 -13.21 28.09
C TRP A 395 12.22 -12.80 27.96
N PHE A 396 12.53 -11.98 26.95
CA PHE A 396 13.86 -11.44 26.82
C PHE A 396 14.26 -10.63 28.05
N GLU A 397 13.33 -9.87 28.61
CA GLU A 397 13.51 -9.03 29.79
C GLU A 397 13.55 -9.78 31.12
N HIS A 398 13.13 -11.06 31.15
CA HIS A 398 12.92 -11.82 32.38
C HIS A 398 13.38 -13.28 32.24
N ASP A 399 14.67 -13.52 32.49
CA ASP A 399 15.30 -14.85 32.55
C ASP A 399 15.71 -15.22 33.98
N GLU A 400 15.06 -14.64 35.00
CA GLU A 400 15.37 -14.95 36.39
C GLU A 400 14.90 -16.36 36.78
N TRP A 401 15.69 -17.06 37.60
CA TRP A 401 15.37 -18.43 38.04
C TRP A 401 14.01 -18.56 38.77
N TYR A 402 13.56 -17.50 39.43
CA TYR A 402 12.28 -17.45 40.16
C TYR A 402 11.11 -16.89 39.33
N PHE A 403 11.31 -16.67 38.03
CA PHE A 403 10.28 -16.10 37.14
C PHE A 403 8.93 -16.80 37.25
N TRP A 404 8.93 -18.13 37.28
CA TRP A 404 7.71 -18.94 37.37
C TRP A 404 7.10 -19.01 38.77
N LEU A 405 7.76 -18.46 39.80
CA LEU A 405 7.21 -18.37 41.16
C LEU A 405 6.36 -17.10 41.36
N ASN A 406 6.39 -16.15 40.43
CA ASN A 406 5.63 -14.90 40.51
C ASN A 406 4.27 -15.04 39.79
N PRO A 407 3.12 -14.92 40.50
CA PRO A 407 1.79 -15.06 39.89
C PRO A 407 1.48 -13.97 38.85
N VAL A 408 2.13 -12.80 38.90
CA VAL A 408 1.99 -11.77 37.87
C VAL A 408 2.52 -12.25 36.52
N ASN A 409 3.61 -13.03 36.54
CA ASN A 409 4.22 -13.56 35.32
C ASN A 409 3.33 -14.62 34.66
N TRP A 410 2.65 -15.45 35.47
CA TRP A 410 1.61 -16.38 34.99
C TRP A 410 0.46 -15.64 34.32
N TYR A 411 -0.07 -14.61 34.97
CA TYR A 411 -1.15 -13.80 34.42
C TYR A 411 -0.75 -13.17 33.07
N ARG A 412 0.46 -12.60 32.98
CA ARG A 412 0.98 -12.04 31.72
C ARG A 412 1.13 -13.11 30.63
N TRP A 413 1.66 -14.29 30.95
CA TRP A 413 1.78 -15.39 30.00
C TRP A 413 0.42 -15.80 29.43
N VAL A 414 -0.60 -15.94 30.28
CA VAL A 414 -1.98 -16.25 29.85
C VAL A 414 -2.52 -15.13 28.97
N LYS A 415 -2.39 -13.86 29.40
CA LYS A 415 -2.85 -12.68 28.67
C LYS A 415 -2.30 -12.67 27.24
N TYR A 416 -0.98 -12.73 27.08
CA TYR A 416 -0.35 -12.75 25.75
C TYR A 416 -0.82 -13.91 24.90
N THR A 417 -0.95 -15.10 25.50
CA THR A 417 -1.39 -16.29 24.76
C THR A 417 -2.80 -16.12 24.21
N LEU A 418 -3.71 -15.52 24.98
CA LEU A 418 -5.07 -15.22 24.53
C LEU A 418 -5.09 -14.14 23.45
N GLU A 419 -4.32 -13.05 23.62
CA GLU A 419 -4.22 -11.96 22.64
C GLU A 419 -3.66 -12.46 21.29
N ILE A 420 -2.57 -13.22 21.31
CA ILE A 420 -1.98 -13.80 20.10
C ILE A 420 -2.97 -14.72 19.38
N ARG A 421 -3.67 -15.59 20.12
CA ARG A 421 -4.68 -16.48 19.52
C ARG A 421 -5.80 -15.69 18.88
N HIS A 422 -6.29 -14.65 19.55
CA HIS A 422 -7.32 -13.77 19.02
C HIS A 422 -6.88 -13.13 17.70
N HIS A 423 -5.71 -12.48 17.68
CA HIS A 423 -5.22 -11.81 16.46
C HIS A 423 -4.85 -12.79 15.35
N LYS A 424 -4.33 -13.98 15.69
CA LYS A 424 -4.09 -15.05 14.71
C LYS A 424 -5.38 -15.52 14.06
N MET A 425 -6.47 -15.67 14.83
CA MET A 425 -7.78 -16.05 14.30
C MET A 425 -8.35 -14.98 13.36
N VAL A 426 -8.22 -13.71 13.72
CA VAL A 426 -8.64 -12.59 12.85
C VAL A 426 -7.87 -12.60 11.54
N LEU A 427 -6.54 -12.68 11.59
CA LEU A 427 -5.68 -12.74 10.40
C LEU A 427 -6.01 -13.97 9.54
N ALA A 428 -6.18 -15.13 10.16
CA ALA A 428 -6.52 -16.36 9.46
C ALA A 428 -7.89 -16.28 8.76
N SER A 429 -8.89 -15.65 9.39
CA SER A 429 -10.20 -15.42 8.79
C SER A 429 -10.08 -14.55 7.54
N LEU A 430 -9.36 -13.43 7.63
CA LEU A 430 -9.13 -12.53 6.49
C LEU A 430 -8.43 -13.24 5.33
N ILE A 431 -7.41 -14.07 5.63
CA ILE A 431 -6.69 -14.83 4.60
C ILE A 431 -7.58 -15.92 3.99
N ALA A 432 -8.34 -16.65 4.81
CA ALA A 432 -9.22 -17.72 4.34
C ALA A 432 -10.33 -17.17 3.42
N GLU A 433 -10.88 -16.02 3.77
CA GLU A 433 -11.93 -15.33 3.00
C GLU A 433 -11.38 -14.62 1.75
N ASN A 434 -10.08 -14.33 1.70
CA ASN A 434 -9.47 -13.68 0.55
C ASN A 434 -9.46 -14.62 -0.67
N PRO A 435 -10.18 -14.27 -1.76
CA PRO A 435 -10.25 -15.10 -2.96
C PRO A 435 -8.94 -15.10 -3.77
N GLU A 436 -8.00 -14.20 -3.46
CA GLU A 436 -6.70 -14.05 -4.11
C GLU A 436 -5.55 -14.67 -3.33
N ARG A 437 -5.79 -15.29 -2.16
CA ARG A 437 -4.72 -15.78 -1.27
C ARG A 437 -3.68 -16.67 -1.97
N GLU A 438 -4.10 -17.49 -2.93
CA GLU A 438 -3.17 -18.32 -3.70
C GLU A 438 -2.32 -17.48 -4.68
N GLN A 439 -2.95 -16.58 -5.42
CA GLN A 439 -2.28 -15.73 -6.41
C GLN A 439 -1.33 -14.73 -5.75
N VAL A 440 -1.79 -14.08 -4.68
CA VAL A 440 -1.16 -12.90 -4.09
C VAL A 440 -0.29 -13.26 -2.88
N ILE A 441 -0.86 -13.95 -1.89
CA ILE A 441 -0.19 -14.18 -0.60
C ILE A 441 0.81 -15.32 -0.69
N TYR A 442 0.37 -16.50 -1.16
CA TYR A 442 1.22 -17.70 -1.20
C TYR A 442 2.33 -17.59 -2.26
N SER A 443 2.25 -16.60 -3.17
CA SER A 443 3.29 -16.26 -4.14
C SER A 443 4.43 -15.43 -3.58
N ILE A 444 4.32 -14.97 -2.32
CA ILE A 444 5.29 -14.19 -1.54
C ILE A 444 5.53 -12.78 -2.11
N PHE A 445 5.90 -12.66 -3.39
CA PHE A 445 6.13 -11.37 -4.07
C PHE A 445 5.15 -11.20 -5.22
N SER A 446 3.93 -10.81 -4.91
CA SER A 446 2.95 -10.36 -5.92
C SER A 446 2.87 -8.83 -5.84
N PRO A 447 2.63 -8.11 -6.94
CA PRO A 447 2.42 -6.66 -6.92
C PRO A 447 1.30 -6.19 -5.97
N GLU A 448 0.38 -7.11 -5.63
CA GLU A 448 -0.75 -6.84 -4.74
C GLU A 448 -0.52 -7.35 -3.30
N ASN A 449 0.65 -7.96 -3.02
CA ASN A 449 0.99 -8.43 -1.69
C ASN A 449 1.75 -7.34 -0.92
N LEU A 450 1.06 -6.72 0.03
CA LEU A 450 1.61 -5.63 0.85
C LEU A 450 2.23 -6.12 2.16
N MET A 451 2.25 -7.43 2.41
CA MET A 451 2.96 -8.03 3.54
C MET A 451 4.39 -8.40 3.14
N SER A 452 5.34 -8.25 4.05
CA SER A 452 6.68 -8.81 3.87
C SER A 452 6.65 -10.34 3.78
N PHE A 453 7.69 -10.97 3.21
CA PHE A 453 7.74 -12.44 3.16
C PHE A 453 7.69 -13.08 4.56
N ASP A 454 8.21 -12.41 5.58
CA ASP A 454 8.24 -12.91 6.96
C ASP A 454 6.88 -12.74 7.66
N GLU A 455 6.10 -11.72 7.29
CA GLU A 455 4.67 -11.63 7.63
C GLU A 455 3.84 -12.72 6.94
N VAL A 456 4.14 -13.04 5.68
CA VAL A 456 3.48 -14.15 4.96
C VAL A 456 3.73 -15.48 5.69
N TRP A 457 4.96 -15.72 6.17
CA TRP A 457 5.25 -16.87 7.03
C TRP A 457 4.38 -16.84 8.30
N SER A 458 4.38 -15.71 9.01
CA SER A 458 3.59 -15.51 10.23
C SER A 458 2.09 -15.73 10.02
N ALA A 459 1.59 -15.44 8.82
CA ALA A 459 0.21 -15.69 8.42
C ALA A 459 -0.11 -17.19 8.26
N ILE A 460 0.76 -17.97 7.63
CA ILE A 460 0.52 -19.40 7.35
C ILE A 460 0.96 -20.34 8.48
N ASP A 461 1.88 -19.91 9.33
CA ASP A 461 2.42 -20.75 10.41
C ASP A 461 1.31 -21.28 11.33
N GLY A 462 1.41 -22.55 11.70
CA GLY A 462 0.40 -23.24 12.51
C GLY A 462 -0.86 -23.69 11.77
N PHE A 463 -0.96 -23.51 10.45
CA PHE A 463 -2.09 -23.98 9.64
C PHE A 463 -1.70 -25.08 8.66
N GLY A 464 -1.83 -26.35 9.05
CA GLY A 464 -1.72 -27.49 8.13
C GLY A 464 -0.41 -27.51 7.33
N ASN A 465 0.72 -27.72 8.00
CA ASN A 465 2.05 -27.64 7.39
C ASN A 465 2.19 -28.47 6.10
N GLU A 466 1.67 -29.70 6.06
CA GLU A 466 1.72 -30.57 4.87
C GLU A 466 1.02 -29.94 3.65
N TYR A 467 -0.10 -29.22 3.85
CA TYR A 467 -0.77 -28.48 2.77
C TYR A 467 0.15 -27.40 2.16
N PHE A 468 0.87 -26.66 3.01
CA PHE A 468 1.81 -25.64 2.53
C PHE A 468 3.10 -26.23 1.97
N ILE A 469 3.57 -27.37 2.50
CA ILE A 469 4.72 -28.11 1.93
C ILE A 469 4.41 -28.47 0.47
N ASP A 470 3.22 -29.00 0.20
CA ASP A 470 2.80 -29.36 -1.16
C ASP A 470 2.70 -28.12 -2.07
N ILE A 471 2.14 -27.02 -1.58
CA ILE A 471 2.09 -25.75 -2.31
C ILE A 471 3.49 -25.28 -2.69
N TYR A 472 4.41 -25.21 -1.74
CA TYR A 472 5.74 -24.63 -1.99
C TYR A 472 6.65 -25.56 -2.79
N LYS A 473 6.49 -26.89 -2.67
CA LYS A 473 7.13 -27.85 -3.59
C LYS A 473 6.67 -27.64 -5.02
N LYS A 474 5.35 -27.52 -5.23
CA LYS A 474 4.79 -27.25 -6.56
C LYS A 474 5.32 -25.94 -7.12
N ARG A 475 5.29 -24.85 -6.34
CA ARG A 475 5.82 -23.55 -6.76
C ARG A 475 7.30 -23.57 -7.08
N LEU A 476 8.12 -24.26 -6.28
CA LEU A 476 9.54 -24.41 -6.56
C LEU A 476 9.79 -25.03 -7.96
N GLN A 477 8.92 -25.92 -8.40
CA GLN A 477 8.96 -26.54 -9.72
C GLN A 477 8.38 -25.64 -10.81
N THR A 478 7.21 -25.02 -10.58
CA THR A 478 6.41 -24.38 -11.64
C THR A 478 6.58 -22.87 -11.76
N ASP A 479 7.02 -22.17 -10.71
CA ASP A 479 7.17 -20.72 -10.72
C ASP A 479 8.33 -20.31 -11.66
N LYS A 480 8.05 -19.34 -12.54
CA LYS A 480 8.98 -18.86 -13.58
C LYS A 480 10.04 -17.89 -13.05
N ARG A 481 9.92 -17.42 -11.80
CA ARG A 481 10.76 -16.36 -11.23
C ARG A 481 11.96 -16.96 -10.51
N PRO A 482 13.17 -16.95 -11.09
CA PRO A 482 14.32 -17.67 -10.52
C PRO A 482 14.75 -17.13 -9.16
N ARG A 483 14.79 -15.80 -8.98
CA ARG A 483 15.20 -15.16 -7.72
C ARG A 483 14.21 -15.38 -6.58
N VAL A 484 12.96 -15.71 -6.86
CA VAL A 484 11.95 -16.00 -5.82
C VAL A 484 12.08 -17.43 -5.27
N LYS A 485 12.68 -18.37 -6.01
CA LYS A 485 12.75 -19.79 -5.61
C LYS A 485 13.46 -20.04 -4.27
N LYS A 486 14.45 -19.22 -3.90
CA LYS A 486 15.09 -19.27 -2.58
C LYS A 486 14.12 -19.03 -1.43
N TYR A 487 13.10 -18.18 -1.62
CA TYR A 487 12.07 -17.98 -0.60
C TYR A 487 11.18 -19.21 -0.44
N PHE A 488 10.83 -19.91 -1.52
CA PHE A 488 10.10 -21.18 -1.39
C PHE A 488 10.93 -22.24 -0.65
N ARG A 489 12.25 -22.29 -0.89
CA ARG A 489 13.16 -23.17 -0.13
C ARG A 489 13.21 -22.77 1.36
N TYR A 490 13.29 -21.48 1.66
CA TYR A 490 13.24 -20.98 3.04
C TYR A 490 11.93 -21.39 3.74
N PHE A 491 10.78 -21.21 3.09
CA PHE A 491 9.48 -21.62 3.62
C PHE A 491 9.40 -23.14 3.81
N LEU A 492 9.88 -23.94 2.85
CA LEU A 492 9.98 -25.40 3.02
C LEU A 492 10.86 -25.76 4.22
N GLY A 493 12.01 -25.11 4.40
CA GLY A 493 12.87 -25.31 5.56
C GLY A 493 12.14 -25.06 6.88
N LYS A 494 11.40 -23.94 6.98
CA LYS A 494 10.58 -23.60 8.16
C LYS A 494 9.46 -24.61 8.40
N LEU A 495 8.76 -25.05 7.36
CA LEU A 495 7.67 -26.03 7.45
C LEU A 495 8.18 -27.41 7.88
N TYR A 496 9.29 -27.88 7.30
CA TYR A 496 9.92 -29.14 7.70
C TYR A 496 10.43 -29.10 9.14
N LEU A 497 10.99 -27.97 9.56
CA LEU A 497 11.37 -27.76 10.95
C LEU A 497 10.17 -27.82 11.90
N ALA A 498 9.04 -27.20 11.52
CA ALA A 498 7.80 -27.25 12.30
C ALA A 498 7.21 -28.66 12.42
N GLU A 499 7.45 -29.53 11.42
CA GLU A 499 7.10 -30.96 11.45
C GLU A 499 8.13 -31.83 12.22
N GLY A 500 9.19 -31.24 12.78
CA GLY A 500 10.26 -31.98 13.46
C GLY A 500 11.20 -32.73 12.51
N LYS A 501 11.14 -32.44 11.20
CA LYS A 501 11.97 -33.04 10.14
C LYS A 501 13.24 -32.20 9.94
N GLU A 502 14.11 -32.20 10.95
CA GLU A 502 15.29 -31.33 11.04
C GLU A 502 16.29 -31.52 9.88
N THR A 503 16.48 -32.76 9.42
CA THR A 503 17.44 -33.06 8.34
C THR A 503 17.01 -32.41 7.02
N GLU A 504 15.73 -32.53 6.68
CA GLU A 504 15.12 -31.91 5.52
C GLU A 504 15.12 -30.37 5.65
N ALA A 505 14.83 -29.85 6.84
CA ALA A 505 14.89 -28.43 7.11
C ALA A 505 16.29 -27.86 6.85
N ILE A 506 17.32 -28.49 7.40
CA ILE A 506 18.74 -28.12 7.20
C ILE A 506 19.10 -28.17 5.72
N GLN A 507 18.66 -29.21 4.99
CA GLN A 507 18.92 -29.33 3.56
C GLN A 507 18.36 -28.12 2.79
N PHE A 508 17.11 -27.72 3.04
CA PHE A 508 16.51 -26.57 2.38
C PHE A 508 17.16 -25.25 2.77
N PHE A 509 17.46 -25.03 4.06
CA PHE A 509 18.16 -23.82 4.50
C PHE A 509 19.56 -23.72 3.87
N ASN A 510 20.30 -24.82 3.77
CA ASN A 510 21.60 -24.83 3.08
C ASN A 510 21.46 -24.52 1.59
N GLN A 511 20.38 -24.94 0.93
CA GLN A 511 20.13 -24.52 -0.47
C GLN A 511 19.85 -23.02 -0.59
N VAL A 512 19.31 -22.36 0.44
CA VAL A 512 19.17 -20.90 0.46
C VAL A 512 20.54 -20.24 0.62
N LEU A 513 21.39 -20.74 1.53
CA LEU A 513 22.75 -20.22 1.72
C LEU A 513 23.63 -20.35 0.46
N ASN A 514 23.44 -21.43 -0.30
CA ASN A 514 24.17 -21.71 -1.53
C ASN A 514 23.54 -21.09 -2.79
N ASP A 515 22.48 -20.28 -2.64
CA ASP A 515 21.88 -19.58 -3.78
C ASP A 515 22.86 -18.52 -4.33
N PRO A 516 22.97 -18.34 -5.66
CA PRO A 516 23.96 -17.42 -6.25
C PRO A 516 23.85 -15.97 -5.77
N ASP A 517 22.65 -15.54 -5.39
CA ASP A 517 22.42 -14.16 -4.92
C ASP A 517 22.48 -14.06 -3.38
N SER A 518 23.02 -15.04 -2.65
CA SER A 518 23.05 -15.00 -1.18
C SER A 518 23.85 -13.82 -0.60
N ALA A 519 24.74 -13.24 -1.40
CA ALA A 519 25.52 -12.04 -1.06
C ALA A 519 24.84 -10.72 -1.45
N ASP A 520 23.67 -10.75 -2.12
CA ASP A 520 22.91 -9.54 -2.43
C ASP A 520 22.45 -8.85 -1.13
N PRO A 521 22.78 -7.55 -0.93
CA PRO A 521 22.39 -6.81 0.27
C PRO A 521 20.89 -6.85 0.57
N TYR A 522 20.01 -6.94 -0.44
CA TYR A 522 18.56 -7.03 -0.25
C TYR A 522 18.10 -8.41 0.27
N GLN A 523 19.01 -9.39 0.37
CA GLN A 523 18.73 -10.71 0.95
C GLN A 523 19.10 -10.79 2.44
N THR A 524 19.56 -9.70 3.06
CA THR A 524 20.05 -9.68 4.45
C THR A 524 19.02 -10.25 5.43
N MET A 525 17.75 -9.85 5.32
CA MET A 525 16.68 -10.39 6.17
C MET A 525 16.41 -11.88 5.91
N LEU A 526 16.40 -12.32 4.65
CA LEU A 526 16.24 -13.75 4.31
C LEU A 526 17.39 -14.58 4.88
N LEU A 527 18.61 -14.07 4.76
CA LEU A 527 19.82 -14.72 5.25
C LEU A 527 19.80 -14.84 6.78
N ALA A 528 19.46 -13.76 7.48
CA ALA A 528 19.28 -13.75 8.92
C ALA A 528 18.23 -14.78 9.37
N ARG A 529 17.04 -14.76 8.77
CA ARG A 529 15.98 -15.74 9.05
C ARG A 529 16.37 -17.18 8.71
N THR A 530 17.24 -17.38 7.73
CA THR A 530 17.80 -18.71 7.40
C THR A 530 18.78 -19.17 8.48
N TYR A 531 19.64 -18.28 9.01
CA TYR A 531 20.50 -18.60 10.15
C TYR A 531 19.71 -18.88 11.42
N GLU A 532 18.62 -18.15 11.67
CA GLU A 532 17.68 -18.47 12.75
C GLU A 532 17.15 -19.90 12.60
N GLY A 533 16.65 -20.26 11.42
CA GLY A 533 16.16 -21.61 11.12
C GLY A 533 17.22 -22.70 11.32
N LEU A 534 18.45 -22.47 10.85
CA LEU A 534 19.56 -23.39 11.04
C LEU A 534 19.99 -23.51 12.51
N ALA A 535 19.98 -22.41 13.28
CA ALA A 535 20.26 -22.45 14.71
C ALA A 535 19.19 -23.23 15.48
N MET A 536 17.92 -23.13 15.07
CA MET A 536 16.82 -23.90 15.66
C MET A 536 16.87 -25.38 15.27
N ALA A 537 17.32 -25.72 14.05
CA ALA A 537 17.44 -27.09 13.58
C ALA A 537 18.72 -27.82 14.04
N ASN A 538 19.66 -27.11 14.68
CA ASN A 538 20.93 -27.66 15.16
C ASN A 538 21.06 -27.53 16.68
N SER A 539 22.10 -28.18 17.24
CA SER A 539 22.45 -28.12 18.66
C SER A 539 23.95 -27.83 18.87
N GLY A 540 24.35 -27.59 20.13
CA GLY A 540 25.75 -27.40 20.51
C GLY A 540 26.45 -26.26 19.77
N SER A 541 27.66 -26.51 19.27
CA SER A 541 28.50 -25.51 18.61
C SER A 541 27.90 -24.96 17.32
N GLU A 542 27.16 -25.78 16.57
CA GLU A 542 26.51 -25.34 15.33
C GLU A 542 25.37 -24.36 15.61
N LYS A 543 24.55 -24.64 16.64
CA LYS A 543 23.54 -23.69 17.11
C LYS A 543 24.17 -22.36 17.50
N ALA A 544 25.23 -22.37 18.32
CA ALA A 544 25.94 -21.16 18.72
C ALA A 544 26.53 -20.41 17.52
N ARG A 545 27.12 -21.13 16.55
CA ARG A 545 27.67 -20.55 15.31
C ARG A 545 26.59 -19.84 14.49
N TYR A 546 25.44 -20.48 14.26
CA TYR A 546 24.35 -19.86 13.50
C TYR A 546 23.67 -18.72 14.24
N THR A 547 23.54 -18.78 15.57
CA THR A 547 23.09 -17.64 16.38
C THR A 547 24.03 -16.44 16.24
N GLN A 548 25.36 -16.68 16.26
CA GLN A 548 26.35 -15.63 16.04
C GLN A 548 26.25 -15.02 14.63
N LEU A 549 25.99 -15.86 13.61
CA LEU A 549 25.78 -15.38 12.24
C LEU A 549 24.49 -14.54 12.11
N LEU A 550 23.39 -14.98 12.73
CA LEU A 550 22.16 -14.18 12.83
C LEU A 550 22.45 -12.81 13.46
N TYR A 551 23.15 -12.78 14.60
CA TYR A 551 23.52 -11.53 15.27
C TYR A 551 24.36 -10.61 14.39
N ASN A 552 25.33 -11.16 13.65
CA ASN A 552 26.19 -10.38 12.77
C ASN A 552 25.46 -9.82 11.55
N THR A 553 24.42 -10.52 11.08
CA THR A 553 23.66 -10.15 9.88
C THR A 553 22.50 -9.21 10.20
N TYR A 554 21.74 -9.47 11.26
CA TYR A 554 20.56 -8.69 11.64
C TYR A 554 20.32 -8.80 13.15
N PRO A 555 21.10 -8.07 13.97
CA PRO A 555 21.11 -8.24 15.43
C PRO A 555 19.76 -7.95 16.08
N GLN A 556 18.97 -7.04 15.53
CA GLN A 556 17.66 -6.64 16.05
C GLN A 556 16.66 -7.80 16.08
N LEU A 557 16.83 -8.85 15.26
CA LEU A 557 15.93 -10.00 15.27
C LEU A 557 16.15 -10.91 16.49
N VAL A 558 17.39 -11.00 17.00
CA VAL A 558 17.80 -12.01 17.98
C VAL A 558 16.94 -12.01 19.25
N PRO A 559 16.66 -10.85 19.90
CA PRO A 559 15.86 -10.80 21.13
C PRO A 559 14.44 -11.34 20.97
N PHE A 560 13.94 -11.39 19.73
CA PHE A 560 12.59 -11.83 19.41
C PHE A 560 12.52 -13.29 18.94
N THR A 561 13.62 -14.02 19.03
CA THR A 561 13.72 -15.46 18.72
C THR A 561 13.70 -16.31 20.00
N ASP A 562 13.77 -17.64 19.85
CA ASP A 562 14.00 -18.59 20.95
C ASP A 562 15.50 -18.91 21.16
N LEU A 563 16.39 -18.09 20.61
CA LEU A 563 17.85 -18.25 20.69
C LEU A 563 18.42 -17.32 21.77
N LYS A 564 19.40 -17.83 22.54
CA LYS A 564 20.18 -17.02 23.48
C LYS A 564 21.53 -16.68 22.85
N MET A 565 21.84 -15.38 22.77
CA MET A 565 23.12 -14.91 22.29
C MET A 565 24.18 -15.04 23.38
N GLU A 566 25.38 -15.48 23.00
CA GLU A 566 26.53 -15.52 23.91
C GLU A 566 27.29 -14.20 23.87
N PHE A 567 27.60 -13.63 25.04
CA PHE A 567 28.47 -12.46 25.16
C PHE A 567 29.52 -12.65 26.26
N ASN A 568 30.68 -12.05 26.10
CA ASN A 568 31.68 -11.94 27.16
C ASN A 568 31.66 -10.53 27.75
N LEU A 569 31.10 -10.37 28.94
CA LEU A 569 31.02 -9.07 29.62
C LEU A 569 32.34 -8.76 30.33
N GLN A 570 33.01 -7.69 29.91
CA GLN A 570 34.20 -7.18 30.58
C GLN A 570 33.84 -6.65 31.98
N GLU A 571 34.64 -7.01 32.98
CA GLU A 571 34.43 -6.55 34.35
C GLU A 571 34.43 -5.02 34.46
N VAL A 572 33.45 -4.49 35.18
CA VAL A 572 33.34 -3.06 35.49
C VAL A 572 34.25 -2.74 36.67
N SER A 573 35.40 -2.13 36.39
CA SER A 573 36.44 -1.87 37.40
C SER A 573 36.06 -0.86 38.49
N THR A 574 35.00 -0.07 38.30
CA THR A 574 34.49 0.93 39.27
C THR A 574 32.96 0.94 39.30
N ALA A 575 32.36 -0.04 40.01
CA ALA A 575 30.91 -0.15 40.17
C ALA A 575 30.46 0.26 41.58
N ASN A 576 29.54 1.23 41.68
CA ASN A 576 28.77 1.48 42.91
C ASN A 576 27.56 0.52 42.97
N GLU A 577 26.76 0.58 44.04
CA GLU A 577 25.59 -0.31 44.21
C GLU A 577 24.58 -0.19 43.06
N GLU A 578 24.36 1.02 42.55
CA GLU A 578 23.48 1.28 41.40
C GLU A 578 24.02 0.63 40.11
N HIS A 579 25.33 0.74 39.83
CA HIS A 579 25.98 0.10 38.68
C HIS A 579 25.90 -1.43 38.78
N LEU A 580 26.11 -1.99 39.99
CA LEU A 580 25.99 -3.43 40.23
C LEU A 580 24.56 -3.93 40.00
N LYS A 581 23.55 -3.15 40.40
CA LYS A 581 22.14 -3.45 40.13
C LYS A 581 21.85 -3.47 38.63
N ILE A 582 22.35 -2.50 37.88
CA ILE A 582 22.20 -2.46 36.41
C ILE A 582 22.84 -3.68 35.75
N VAL A 583 24.06 -4.06 36.16
CA VAL A 583 24.72 -5.27 35.65
C VAL A 583 23.96 -6.54 36.03
N SER A 584 23.40 -6.61 37.23
CA SER A 584 22.56 -7.73 37.65
C SER A 584 21.28 -7.84 36.81
N GLN A 585 20.64 -6.71 36.49
CA GLN A 585 19.46 -6.69 35.62
C GLN A 585 19.80 -7.14 34.21
N LEU A 586 20.93 -6.67 33.65
CA LEU A 586 21.43 -7.12 32.35
C LEU A 586 21.66 -8.64 32.35
N LYS A 587 22.28 -9.20 33.38
CA LYS A 587 22.50 -10.65 33.53
C LYS A 587 21.23 -11.47 33.72
N ASN A 588 20.13 -10.82 34.10
CA ASN A 588 18.81 -11.43 34.26
C ASN A 588 17.95 -11.35 32.99
N THR A 589 18.50 -10.86 31.88
CA THR A 589 17.87 -10.95 30.55
C THR A 589 18.22 -12.27 29.87
N SER A 590 17.54 -12.59 28.76
CA SER A 590 17.77 -13.81 27.97
C SER A 590 19.05 -13.73 27.11
N ILE A 591 20.15 -13.31 27.73
CA ILE A 591 21.51 -13.25 27.20
C ILE A 591 22.38 -14.23 27.99
N TYR A 592 23.19 -15.02 27.28
CA TYR A 592 24.13 -15.93 27.93
C TYR A 592 25.51 -15.29 28.09
N PHE A 593 25.86 -14.88 29.31
CA PHE A 593 27.19 -14.34 29.60
C PHE A 593 28.20 -15.47 29.85
N THR A 594 29.26 -15.54 29.03
CA THR A 594 30.25 -16.62 29.01
C THR A 594 31.67 -16.09 29.13
N SER A 595 32.60 -16.93 29.59
CA SER A 595 34.05 -16.66 29.57
C SER A 595 34.73 -17.14 28.28
N ASN A 596 33.94 -17.63 27.30
CA ASN A 596 34.44 -18.06 26.00
C ASN A 596 35.05 -16.86 25.24
N GLY A 597 36.36 -16.89 24.99
CA GLY A 597 37.07 -15.84 24.26
C GLY A 597 36.65 -15.68 22.79
N LYS A 598 35.81 -16.57 22.25
CA LYS A 598 35.22 -16.44 20.90
C LYS A 598 33.89 -15.68 20.87
N ALA A 599 33.24 -15.49 22.02
CA ALA A 599 32.00 -14.71 22.09
C ALA A 599 32.33 -13.20 21.96
N PRO A 600 31.42 -12.38 21.39
CA PRO A 600 31.65 -10.95 21.30
C PRO A 600 31.83 -10.33 22.69
N GLN A 601 32.79 -9.41 22.80
CA GLN A 601 33.14 -8.75 24.04
C GLN A 601 32.28 -7.51 24.23
N VAL A 602 31.59 -7.45 25.37
CA VAL A 602 30.77 -6.31 25.80
C VAL A 602 31.56 -5.50 26.82
N THR A 603 31.79 -4.22 26.52
CA THR A 603 32.39 -3.26 27.45
C THR A 603 31.35 -2.22 27.82
N ILE A 604 31.23 -1.94 29.12
CA ILE A 604 30.30 -0.95 29.65
C ILE A 604 31.02 0.01 30.60
N SER A 605 30.66 1.28 30.57
CA SER A 605 31.12 2.28 31.53
C SER A 605 30.01 3.28 31.85
N PHE A 606 30.06 3.81 33.06
CA PHE A 606 29.00 4.66 33.61
C PHE A 606 29.51 6.09 33.80
N ALA A 607 28.68 7.07 33.49
CA ALA A 607 28.93 8.47 33.77
C ALA A 607 27.67 9.15 34.29
N ALA A 608 27.73 9.73 35.48
CA ALA A 608 26.63 10.53 36.03
C ALA A 608 26.53 11.86 35.28
N ARG A 609 25.31 12.28 34.91
CA ARG A 609 25.04 13.55 34.22
C ARG A 609 23.81 14.24 34.84
N GLY A 610 24.00 14.87 36.00
CA GLY A 610 22.90 15.52 36.71
C GLY A 610 21.88 14.49 37.21
N GLU A 611 20.63 14.60 36.77
CA GLU A 611 19.55 13.66 37.13
C GLU A 611 19.57 12.37 36.28
N THR A 612 20.29 12.36 35.16
CA THR A 612 20.40 11.20 34.26
C THR A 612 21.69 10.41 34.46
N LEU A 613 21.66 9.15 34.05
CA LEU A 613 22.82 8.26 34.03
C LEU A 613 23.16 7.91 32.57
N ASP A 614 24.38 8.22 32.14
CA ASP A 614 24.89 7.82 30.83
C ASP A 614 25.62 6.48 30.95
N ILE A 615 25.16 5.48 30.21
CA ILE A 615 25.81 4.17 30.08
C ILE A 615 26.46 4.12 28.69
N ARG A 616 27.79 4.18 28.64
CA ARG A 616 28.53 3.95 27.39
C ARG A 616 28.72 2.46 27.22
N TYR A 617 28.37 1.94 26.05
CA TYR A 617 28.49 0.52 25.73
C TYR A 617 29.19 0.32 24.39
N ALA A 618 29.88 -0.80 24.26
CA ALA A 618 30.51 -1.25 23.03
C ALA A 618 30.49 -2.79 22.97
N VAL A 619 30.25 -3.33 21.78
CA VAL A 619 30.27 -4.77 21.50
C VAL A 619 31.29 -5.01 20.39
N ASN A 620 32.41 -5.63 20.75
CA ASN A 620 33.49 -5.98 19.84
C ASN A 620 33.40 -7.47 19.47
N ASN A 621 33.22 -7.76 18.18
CA ASN A 621 33.22 -9.12 17.65
C ASN A 621 34.47 -9.35 16.80
N GLY A 622 35.48 -10.03 17.35
CA GLY A 622 36.67 -10.43 16.59
C GLY A 622 37.46 -9.26 15.98
N GLY A 623 37.43 -8.08 16.61
CA GLY A 623 38.11 -6.86 16.13
C GLY A 623 37.19 -5.88 15.42
N ASN A 624 35.98 -6.28 15.04
CA ASN A 624 34.97 -5.40 14.44
C ASN A 624 33.99 -4.90 15.50
N MET A 625 33.74 -3.59 15.53
CA MET A 625 32.74 -3.01 16.42
C MET A 625 31.34 -3.29 15.86
N SER A 626 30.60 -4.20 16.48
CA SER A 626 29.25 -4.56 16.04
C SER A 626 28.22 -3.55 16.51
N GLN A 627 28.31 -3.09 17.76
CA GLN A 627 27.40 -2.12 18.36
C GLN A 627 28.18 -1.18 19.29
N GLN A 628 27.82 0.10 19.32
CA GLN A 628 28.37 1.06 20.29
C GLN A 628 27.45 2.26 20.46
N GLY A 629 27.50 2.90 21.63
CA GLY A 629 26.71 4.11 21.85
C GLY A 629 26.73 4.59 23.30
N ILE A 630 25.89 5.59 23.54
CA ILE A 630 25.61 6.12 24.88
C ILE A 630 24.11 5.98 25.10
N LEU A 631 23.72 5.21 26.10
CA LEU A 631 22.35 5.09 26.58
C LEU A 631 22.17 6.05 27.76
N THR A 632 21.41 7.12 27.54
CA THR A 632 21.03 8.05 28.61
C THR A 632 19.75 7.56 29.29
N ILE A 633 19.86 7.24 30.57
CA ILE A 633 18.76 6.74 31.40
C ILE A 633 18.15 7.90 32.19
N GLU A 634 16.85 8.12 31.99
CA GLU A 634 16.06 9.03 32.80
C GLU A 634 15.81 8.46 34.20
N SER A 635 15.56 9.34 35.18
CA SER A 635 15.34 8.93 36.58
C SER A 635 14.19 7.94 36.74
N THR A 636 13.14 8.05 35.92
CA THR A 636 11.97 7.16 35.90
C THR A 636 12.26 5.75 35.40
N GLU A 637 13.32 5.56 34.60
CA GLU A 637 13.68 4.27 33.98
C GLU A 637 14.92 3.62 34.63
N ARG A 638 15.43 4.17 35.74
CA ARG A 638 16.60 3.59 36.45
C ARG A 638 16.40 2.14 36.87
N GLU A 639 15.17 1.77 37.23
CA GLU A 639 14.80 0.39 37.59
C GLU A 639 14.82 -0.57 36.40
N ASN A 640 14.87 -0.08 35.17
CA ASN A 640 14.89 -0.86 33.94
C ASN A 640 16.20 -0.72 33.15
N ALA A 641 17.16 0.06 33.64
CA ALA A 641 18.36 0.43 32.91
C ALA A 641 19.16 -0.76 32.35
N GLY A 642 19.28 -1.86 33.11
CA GLY A 642 19.98 -3.06 32.62
C GLY A 642 19.23 -3.78 31.50
N LYS A 643 17.89 -3.72 31.50
CA LYS A 643 17.04 -4.29 30.44
C LYS A 643 17.11 -3.44 29.17
N LEU A 644 17.07 -2.11 29.31
CA LEU A 644 17.26 -1.19 28.19
C LEU A 644 18.64 -1.37 27.55
N LEU A 645 19.69 -1.47 28.38
CA LEU A 645 21.04 -1.77 27.93
C LEU A 645 21.10 -3.09 27.14
N ALA A 646 20.36 -4.13 27.56
CA ALA A 646 20.32 -5.41 26.87
C ALA A 646 19.85 -5.26 25.41
N TYR A 647 18.77 -4.51 25.15
CA TYR A 647 18.29 -4.20 23.79
C TYR A 647 19.32 -3.43 22.96
N HIS A 648 20.02 -2.48 23.58
CA HIS A 648 21.06 -1.69 22.91
C HIS A 648 22.26 -2.53 22.46
N LEU A 649 22.56 -3.67 23.11
CA LEU A 649 23.57 -4.62 22.63
C LEU A 649 23.18 -5.31 21.31
N PHE A 650 21.91 -5.23 20.90
CA PHE A 650 21.39 -5.75 19.64
C PHE A 650 21.04 -4.64 18.63
N GLY A 651 21.43 -3.40 18.89
CA GLY A 651 21.11 -2.27 18.02
C GLY A 651 19.65 -1.84 18.07
N ILE A 652 18.93 -2.19 19.14
CA ILE A 652 17.54 -1.78 19.39
C ILE A 652 17.57 -0.58 20.35
N HIS A 653 17.18 0.60 19.84
CA HIS A 653 17.28 1.87 20.55
C HIS A 653 16.03 2.20 21.38
N LYS A 654 15.63 1.26 22.23
CA LYS A 654 14.43 1.39 23.07
C LYS A 654 14.70 2.34 24.24
N THR A 655 13.75 3.23 24.53
CA THR A 655 13.89 4.20 25.64
C THR A 655 13.14 3.78 26.90
N LYS A 656 12.19 2.85 26.81
CA LYS A 656 11.33 2.40 27.92
C LYS A 656 10.98 0.92 27.85
N ILE A 657 10.65 0.32 28.99
CA ILE A 657 10.25 -1.09 29.09
C ILE A 657 8.75 -1.23 29.36
N GLY A 658 8.09 -2.16 28.67
CA GLY A 658 6.74 -2.62 29.00
C GLY A 658 5.57 -1.75 28.51
N GLU A 659 5.77 -0.81 27.59
CA GLU A 659 4.67 -0.05 26.99
C GLU A 659 3.83 -0.96 26.08
N GLN A 660 2.53 -1.10 26.38
CA GLN A 660 1.55 -1.74 25.50
C GLN A 660 0.46 -0.72 25.15
N PRO A 661 0.57 -0.04 23.99
CA PRO A 661 -0.53 0.78 23.51
C PRO A 661 -1.78 -0.08 23.38
N ARG A 662 -2.93 0.41 23.88
CA ARG A 662 -4.19 -0.30 23.72
C ARG A 662 -4.52 -0.44 22.24
N ILE A 663 -4.72 -1.68 21.80
CA ILE A 663 -5.16 -1.97 20.44
C ILE A 663 -6.54 -1.35 20.24
N THR A 664 -6.75 -0.70 19.10
CA THR A 664 -8.08 -0.20 18.74
C THR A 664 -8.68 -1.10 17.67
N PRO A 665 -9.94 -1.54 17.81
CA PRO A 665 -10.62 -2.22 16.72
C PRO A 665 -10.64 -1.32 15.47
N ALA A 666 -10.47 -1.95 14.30
CA ALA A 666 -10.64 -1.27 13.02
C ALA A 666 -12.07 -0.70 12.94
N VAL A 667 -12.23 0.44 12.27
CA VAL A 667 -13.54 1.06 12.06
C VAL A 667 -14.41 0.09 11.24
N GLU A 668 -15.44 -0.49 11.85
CA GLU A 668 -16.47 -1.21 11.10
C GLU A 668 -17.16 -0.20 10.18
N LYS A 669 -17.10 -0.42 8.85
CA LYS A 669 -18.04 0.24 7.95
C LYS A 669 -19.42 -0.25 8.32
N GLU A 670 -20.27 0.63 8.84
CA GLU A 670 -21.71 0.39 8.92
C GLU A 670 -22.16 -0.16 7.56
N LYS A 671 -22.53 -1.44 7.52
CA LYS A 671 -23.28 -1.97 6.40
C LYS A 671 -24.52 -1.08 6.32
N SER A 672 -24.68 -0.39 5.19
CA SER A 672 -25.92 0.31 4.90
C SER A 672 -27.05 -0.71 4.83
N GLU A 673 -27.67 -1.00 5.98
CA GLU A 673 -28.94 -1.69 6.05
C GLU A 673 -29.95 -0.77 5.37
N LYS A 674 -30.21 -1.05 4.09
CA LYS A 674 -31.45 -0.63 3.45
C LYS A 674 -32.58 -1.26 4.25
N THR A 675 -33.18 -0.49 5.14
CA THR A 675 -34.45 -0.83 5.79
C THR A 675 -35.51 -0.84 4.71
N GLU A 676 -35.77 -2.01 4.13
CA GLU A 676 -36.90 -2.25 3.26
C GLU A 676 -38.16 -2.25 4.15
N LYS A 677 -38.80 -1.09 4.26
CA LYS A 677 -40.16 -1.01 4.82
C LYS A 677 -41.08 -1.76 3.88
N THR A 678 -41.39 -2.99 4.24
CA THR A 678 -42.49 -3.77 3.68
C THR A 678 -43.80 -3.10 4.13
N GLU A 679 -44.41 -2.32 3.25
CA GLU A 679 -45.81 -1.95 3.37
C GLU A 679 -46.65 -3.22 3.23
N LYS A 680 -47.44 -3.54 4.27
CA LYS A 680 -48.47 -4.57 4.21
C LYS A 680 -49.62 -4.06 3.33
N PRO A 681 -50.20 -4.90 2.46
CA PRO A 681 -51.37 -4.52 1.69
C PRO A 681 -52.61 -4.48 2.58
N VAL A 682 -53.43 -3.45 2.38
CA VAL A 682 -54.88 -3.45 2.70
C VAL A 682 -55.63 -3.81 1.44
#